data_AF-A0AA42TA30-F1
#
_entry.id   AF-A0AA42TA30-F1
#
_cell.length_a   1.000
_cell.length_b   1.000
_cell.length_c   1.000
_cell.angle_alpha   90.00
_cell.angle_beta   90.00
_cell.angle_gamma   90.00
#
_symmetry.space_group_name_H-M   'P 1'
#
loop_
_entity.id
_entity.type
_entity.pdbx_description
1 polymer ?
#
loop_
_entity_poly.entity_id
_entity_poly.type
_entity_poly.pdbx_seq_one_letter_code
_entity_poly.pdbx_strand_id
1 'polypeptide(L)'
;MKVYISSDFLMTKEKEQFNNLRWFWDLLRRPISQVLNEQPIKFISSLTKEDYFSRIKFFDKSNIQLDVNELQFYFDSKKISSDSIGYLKDFLGEGNLIVGYELSEQTRRILTQANIIYIDIWLHPIRFMDDILFGFSSNNTEIFEKLKEYNLDSNLYGLYADRLKIQTYKGFKRNELNIAPNSALFVGQTLLDKAICKNGKMLTVLDFKDEFETAGKLYSKIYYSRHPYVKSGDEDIIKYLKSLPFVEIVDWPIYNMLASDNLRYVFSVSSSVVHEAKAFNKKTKFLFKPIFHLNAEYSINNYISVYQEFISPHFWSNVLNPVVQTKEAPKLAYLDGKDKLRDMLAFYWSYGTIDKVEMIRKQLNAVDNIVQKIRNGKETLLENKVKKKIQIERIDEKNVKNKLVDQIKKHDIISFDIFDTLLVRPFAKPDDMFIYMQPEVDKISSNLSDFRKIRLEAKKFVHPEEHIGEEVPLFARYVALGRNYDLSNEQVIALYNLELETEKKILRPRKIAVDLFNEAKRLGKKVIITSDTFFEKAFIEQVLSMNGIKGYDLLFVSSQHGLLKATGNVYPYLLKKLNSKPSKILHIGDNHAVDIVNANKYEISTLHLDSTVKNFEKKSLLGKQIKHNSVLIRSIFQGLIANKISDNPLTLQSPSYVNGNFYNFGYAFFGPILLGFSKWLIETSKKDNIDHLYFLSRDGDIVNKACDLFKEYIDDLPTFSYLYGSRRGVNIPAITSKEHIIDLLDVNFTPMPIGLLLEQRFGIKGNIINNEIYQKYGFKDNIKHRVRFKEDNKILKEFISEISDLILDSAKVEREILVKYYNDQGLFKAETKKAIVDIGHNGTMQKSIMNLCNNSNNLINGYYFVTYDGIKDLSKNNIWGKGYLAEMLNHKNTDHPYVRFILMFEMLFLNDQGSFVKMSYDGKNYIPIKLPLIGEENRIEMIREIHKGSLDFLRDVLNLLGSKIIEYDFNGMELINPYIQFLKEPAIIDVEIFKGVLFENYYSGRSHRAVVENILGESPIWKEGADLLSLCAPSDSSSDKYTVRMLEMVAEKANEMGLLSASKLEKLHRNPKAFFEDSSSIAARLVGKGLKKWL
;
A
#
# COMPACT_ATOMS: atom_id res chain seq x y z
N MET A 1 -29.52 -49.21 -26.41
CA MET A 1 -29.67 -48.10 -25.44
C MET A 1 -28.36 -47.34 -25.39
N LYS A 2 -28.37 -46.03 -25.61
CA LYS A 2 -27.19 -45.16 -25.47
C LYS A 2 -27.09 -44.65 -24.03
N VAL A 3 -25.86 -44.49 -23.54
CA VAL A 3 -25.58 -43.94 -22.21
C VAL A 3 -24.89 -42.59 -22.36
N TYR A 4 -25.54 -41.54 -21.90
CA TYR A 4 -25.02 -40.18 -21.88
C TYR A 4 -24.43 -39.86 -20.51
N ILE A 5 -23.37 -39.06 -20.48
CA ILE A 5 -22.81 -38.50 -19.25
C ILE A 5 -22.87 -36.98 -19.37
N SER A 6 -23.46 -36.33 -18.37
CA SER A 6 -23.76 -34.90 -18.39
C SER A 6 -23.62 -34.28 -17.01
N SER A 7 -23.51 -32.95 -16.95
CA SER A 7 -23.90 -32.15 -15.79
C SER A 7 -25.32 -31.60 -15.99
N ASP A 8 -25.87 -30.80 -15.08
CA ASP A 8 -27.15 -30.12 -15.32
C ASP A 8 -27.09 -29.20 -16.54
N PHE A 9 -27.71 -29.63 -17.64
CA PHE A 9 -27.65 -28.96 -18.93
C PHE A 9 -28.84 -28.04 -19.20
N LEU A 10 -29.84 -27.98 -18.31
CA LEU A 10 -30.99 -27.08 -18.46
C LEU A 10 -30.91 -25.87 -17.52
N MET A 11 -30.39 -26.05 -16.30
CA MET A 11 -30.32 -24.99 -15.28
C MET A 11 -28.97 -24.27 -15.28
N THR A 12 -27.87 -24.99 -15.39
CA THR A 12 -26.52 -24.42 -15.25
C THR A 12 -26.03 -23.80 -16.56
N LYS A 13 -25.22 -22.73 -16.54
CA LYS A 13 -24.63 -22.15 -17.76
C LYS A 13 -23.58 -23.04 -18.42
N GLU A 14 -23.41 -22.90 -19.74
CA GLU A 14 -22.52 -23.73 -20.58
C GLU A 14 -21.10 -23.85 -20.01
N LYS A 15 -20.44 -22.74 -19.66
CA LYS A 15 -19.08 -22.77 -19.09
C LYS A 15 -18.96 -23.63 -17.83
N GLU A 16 -19.98 -23.56 -16.96
CA GLU A 16 -19.96 -24.30 -15.70
C GLU A 16 -20.32 -25.78 -15.91
N GLN A 17 -21.17 -26.09 -16.88
CA GLN A 17 -21.40 -27.47 -17.33
C GLN A 17 -20.10 -28.14 -17.78
N PHE A 18 -19.30 -27.45 -18.60
CA PHE A 18 -18.01 -27.97 -19.07
C PHE A 18 -17.04 -28.26 -17.92
N ASN A 19 -16.97 -27.38 -16.93
CA ASN A 19 -16.11 -27.57 -15.76
C ASN A 19 -16.49 -28.84 -14.99
N ASN A 20 -17.77 -29.01 -14.72
CA ASN A 20 -18.29 -30.16 -13.97
C ASN A 20 -18.19 -31.46 -14.77
N LEU A 21 -18.58 -31.44 -16.04
CA LEU A 21 -18.55 -32.64 -16.87
C LEU A 21 -17.13 -33.16 -17.11
N ARG A 22 -16.11 -32.29 -17.12
CA ARG A 22 -14.73 -32.70 -17.45
C ARG A 22 -14.21 -33.82 -16.53
N TRP A 23 -14.21 -33.58 -15.22
CA TRP A 23 -13.71 -34.56 -14.25
C TRP A 23 -14.67 -35.73 -14.10
N PHE A 24 -15.98 -35.46 -14.14
CA PHE A 24 -17.02 -36.47 -13.99
C PHE A 24 -16.98 -37.49 -15.13
N TRP A 25 -16.77 -37.01 -16.36
CA TRP A 25 -16.52 -37.85 -17.52
C TRP A 25 -15.28 -38.72 -17.35
N ASP A 26 -14.15 -38.15 -16.94
CA ASP A 26 -12.91 -38.90 -16.81
C ASP A 26 -13.00 -39.98 -15.72
N LEU A 27 -13.76 -39.71 -14.65
CA LEU A 27 -14.02 -40.65 -13.57
C LEU A 27 -14.91 -41.81 -14.01
N LEU A 28 -15.97 -41.53 -14.78
CA LEU A 28 -17.02 -42.51 -15.06
C LEU A 28 -16.88 -43.20 -16.43
N ARG A 29 -16.25 -42.58 -17.43
CA ARG A 29 -16.18 -43.13 -18.79
C ARG A 29 -15.57 -44.53 -18.81
N ARG A 30 -14.49 -44.75 -18.06
CA ARG A 30 -13.75 -46.01 -18.08
C ARG A 30 -14.56 -47.15 -17.45
N PRO A 31 -15.02 -47.04 -16.19
CA PRO A 31 -15.77 -48.13 -15.59
C PRO A 31 -17.09 -48.42 -16.33
N ILE A 32 -17.77 -47.41 -16.87
CA ILE A 32 -18.98 -47.60 -17.68
C ILE A 32 -18.64 -48.27 -19.03
N SER A 33 -17.58 -47.85 -19.72
CA SER A 33 -17.22 -48.43 -21.03
C SER A 33 -16.78 -49.90 -20.94
N GLN A 34 -16.28 -50.34 -19.80
CA GLN A 34 -15.86 -51.73 -19.59
C GLN A 34 -17.04 -52.69 -19.52
N VAL A 35 -18.21 -52.21 -19.11
CA VAL A 35 -19.42 -53.03 -18.96
C VAL A 35 -20.36 -52.93 -20.15
N LEU A 36 -20.25 -51.89 -20.96
CA LEU A 36 -21.09 -51.68 -22.15
C LEU A 36 -20.42 -52.21 -23.43
N ASN A 37 -21.25 -52.42 -24.45
CA ASN A 37 -20.79 -52.72 -25.82
C ASN A 37 -20.47 -51.45 -26.61
N GLU A 38 -21.17 -50.35 -26.34
CA GLU A 38 -20.94 -49.03 -26.95
C GLU A 38 -20.27 -48.09 -25.93
N GLN A 39 -19.49 -47.13 -26.43
CA GLN A 39 -18.90 -46.10 -25.58
C GLN A 39 -19.97 -45.12 -25.09
N PRO A 40 -19.89 -44.63 -23.83
CA PRO A 40 -20.75 -43.56 -23.36
C PRO A 40 -20.52 -42.29 -24.20
N ILE A 41 -21.48 -41.36 -24.16
CA ILE A 41 -21.49 -40.13 -24.97
C ILE A 41 -21.54 -38.91 -24.05
N LYS A 42 -20.73 -37.88 -24.33
CA LYS A 42 -20.82 -36.60 -23.61
C LYS A 42 -22.06 -35.85 -24.05
N PHE A 43 -22.84 -35.36 -23.10
CA PHE A 43 -23.98 -34.49 -23.37
C PHE A 43 -23.85 -33.18 -22.60
N ILE A 44 -24.06 -32.07 -23.29
CA ILE A 44 -24.06 -30.71 -22.76
C ILE A 44 -24.95 -29.85 -23.64
N SER A 45 -25.38 -28.71 -23.11
CA SER A 45 -25.94 -27.67 -23.94
C SER A 45 -24.87 -26.74 -24.52
N SER A 46 -25.13 -26.16 -25.69
CA SER A 46 -24.32 -25.08 -26.26
C SER A 46 -25.17 -23.90 -26.72
N LEU A 47 -24.63 -22.69 -26.55
CA LEU A 47 -25.22 -21.45 -27.07
C LEU A 47 -24.72 -21.11 -28.48
N THR A 48 -23.65 -21.74 -28.96
CA THR A 48 -22.93 -21.31 -30.18
C THR A 48 -22.82 -22.39 -31.25
N LYS A 49 -22.94 -23.67 -30.90
CA LYS A 49 -22.82 -24.77 -31.86
C LYS A 49 -24.20 -25.25 -32.33
N GLU A 50 -24.43 -25.23 -33.63
CA GLU A 50 -25.72 -25.60 -34.23
C GLU A 50 -26.07 -27.09 -34.07
N ASP A 51 -25.07 -27.97 -34.08
CA ASP A 51 -25.22 -29.43 -33.95
C ASP A 51 -25.40 -29.91 -32.49
N TYR A 52 -25.35 -29.00 -31.52
CA TYR A 52 -25.50 -29.32 -30.10
C TYR A 52 -26.89 -28.94 -29.59
N PHE A 53 -27.30 -29.56 -28.47
CA PHE A 53 -28.54 -29.21 -27.81
C PHE A 53 -28.51 -27.73 -27.37
N SER A 54 -29.46 -26.93 -27.85
CA SER A 54 -29.53 -25.50 -27.54
C SER A 54 -30.58 -25.23 -26.47
N ARG A 55 -30.15 -24.67 -25.33
CA ARG A 55 -31.08 -24.23 -24.26
C ARG A 55 -32.01 -23.13 -24.74
N ILE A 56 -31.52 -22.21 -25.57
CA ILE A 56 -32.33 -21.13 -26.16
C ILE A 56 -33.49 -21.77 -26.94
N LYS A 57 -33.19 -22.64 -27.90
CA LYS A 57 -34.22 -23.32 -28.69
C LYS A 57 -35.16 -24.18 -27.83
N PHE A 58 -34.63 -24.85 -26.80
CA PHE A 58 -35.44 -25.64 -25.87
C PHE A 58 -36.44 -24.77 -25.11
N PHE A 59 -36.01 -23.65 -24.53
CA PHE A 59 -36.90 -22.78 -23.74
C PHE A 59 -37.83 -21.93 -24.63
N ASP A 60 -37.38 -21.51 -25.82
CA ASP A 60 -38.20 -20.77 -26.80
C ASP A 60 -39.43 -21.58 -27.23
N LYS A 61 -39.31 -22.91 -27.39
CA LYS A 61 -40.43 -23.81 -27.69
C LYS A 61 -41.50 -23.87 -26.58
N SER A 62 -41.18 -23.39 -25.38
CA SER A 62 -42.12 -23.23 -24.26
C SER A 62 -42.49 -21.77 -24.02
N ASN A 63 -42.10 -20.84 -24.89
CA ASN A 63 -42.22 -19.39 -24.70
C ASN A 63 -41.56 -18.90 -23.39
N ILE A 64 -40.46 -19.54 -22.98
CA ILE A 64 -39.68 -19.14 -21.81
C ILE A 64 -38.42 -18.43 -22.29
N GLN A 65 -38.26 -17.17 -21.90
CA GLN A 65 -37.06 -16.41 -22.23
C GLN A 65 -35.91 -16.84 -21.31
N LEU A 66 -34.85 -17.39 -21.89
CA LEU A 66 -33.63 -17.76 -21.18
C LEU A 66 -32.73 -16.53 -20.94
N ASP A 67 -32.35 -16.29 -19.68
CA ASP A 67 -31.21 -15.41 -19.38
C ASP A 67 -29.90 -16.21 -19.47
N VAL A 68 -29.11 -15.92 -20.50
CA VAL A 68 -27.83 -16.60 -20.78
C VAL A 68 -26.70 -16.19 -19.83
N ASN A 69 -26.86 -15.08 -19.11
CA ASN A 69 -25.83 -14.55 -18.20
C ASN A 69 -25.94 -15.14 -16.78
N GLU A 70 -27.11 -15.65 -16.40
CA GLU A 70 -27.29 -16.30 -15.10
C GLU A 70 -26.46 -17.57 -14.98
N LEU A 71 -25.75 -17.71 -13.84
CA LEU A 71 -25.00 -18.93 -13.52
C LEU A 71 -25.92 -20.15 -13.41
N GLN A 72 -27.09 -19.95 -12.79
CA GLN A 72 -28.13 -20.94 -12.56
C GLN A 72 -29.47 -20.31 -12.94
N PHE A 73 -30.04 -20.71 -14.06
CA PHE A 73 -31.30 -20.20 -14.58
C PHE A 73 -32.48 -20.99 -14.03
N TYR A 74 -33.31 -20.35 -13.21
CA TYR A 74 -34.52 -20.98 -12.68
C TYR A 74 -35.63 -21.02 -13.73
N PHE A 75 -36.28 -22.19 -13.88
CA PHE A 75 -37.50 -22.33 -14.67
C PHE A 75 -38.55 -23.18 -13.94
N ASP A 76 -39.82 -22.98 -14.27
CA ASP A 76 -40.90 -23.83 -13.77
C ASP A 76 -41.07 -25.03 -14.71
N SER A 77 -40.70 -26.22 -14.24
CA SER A 77 -40.86 -27.49 -14.98
C SER A 77 -42.29 -27.75 -15.47
N LYS A 78 -43.33 -27.19 -14.83
CA LYS A 78 -44.73 -27.37 -15.25
C LYS A 78 -45.10 -26.55 -16.49
N LYS A 79 -44.31 -25.52 -16.83
CA LYS A 79 -44.53 -24.66 -17.99
C LYS A 79 -43.81 -25.14 -19.25
N ILE A 80 -43.05 -26.23 -19.15
CA ILE A 80 -42.36 -26.82 -20.30
C ILE A 80 -43.38 -27.54 -21.18
N SER A 81 -43.44 -27.15 -22.45
CA SER A 81 -44.37 -27.67 -23.45
C SER A 81 -43.94 -29.05 -23.97
N SER A 82 -44.88 -29.77 -24.59
CA SER A 82 -44.61 -31.02 -25.32
C SER A 82 -43.58 -30.82 -26.42
N ASP A 83 -43.52 -29.64 -27.05
CA ASP A 83 -42.59 -29.34 -28.13
C ASP A 83 -41.15 -29.22 -27.64
N SER A 84 -40.96 -28.62 -26.45
CA SER A 84 -39.65 -28.60 -25.78
C SER A 84 -39.21 -30.00 -25.36
N ILE A 85 -40.14 -30.82 -24.87
CA ILE A 85 -39.87 -32.23 -24.53
C ILE A 85 -39.51 -33.02 -25.80
N GLY A 86 -40.23 -32.83 -26.91
CA GLY A 86 -39.93 -33.44 -28.21
C GLY A 86 -38.54 -33.05 -28.70
N TYR A 87 -38.19 -31.77 -28.62
CA TYR A 87 -36.84 -31.28 -28.96
C TYR A 87 -35.74 -31.95 -28.10
N LEU A 88 -35.98 -32.19 -26.81
CA LEU A 88 -35.03 -32.93 -25.98
C LEU A 88 -34.90 -34.40 -26.40
N LYS A 89 -36.03 -35.04 -26.76
CA LYS A 89 -36.05 -36.42 -27.25
C LYS A 89 -35.29 -36.58 -28.58
N ASP A 90 -35.31 -35.59 -29.46
CA ASP A 90 -34.57 -35.63 -30.73
C ASP A 90 -33.05 -35.77 -30.52
N PHE A 91 -32.52 -35.24 -29.42
CA PHE A 91 -31.09 -35.29 -29.10
C PHE A 91 -30.70 -36.50 -28.25
N LEU A 92 -31.48 -36.81 -27.22
CA LEU A 92 -31.14 -37.89 -26.27
C LEU A 92 -31.74 -39.24 -26.68
N GLY A 93 -32.87 -39.26 -27.39
CA GLY A 93 -33.65 -40.44 -27.71
C GLY A 93 -34.42 -40.98 -26.51
N GLU A 94 -35.66 -41.41 -26.74
CA GLU A 94 -36.52 -42.01 -25.72
C GLU A 94 -35.98 -43.37 -25.25
N GLY A 95 -36.08 -43.66 -23.94
CA GLY A 95 -35.57 -44.90 -23.35
C GLY A 95 -34.04 -45.00 -23.21
N ASN A 96 -33.30 -43.96 -23.59
CA ASN A 96 -31.86 -43.88 -23.32
C ASN A 96 -31.58 -43.40 -21.89
N LEU A 97 -30.34 -43.59 -21.44
CA LEU A 97 -29.93 -43.32 -20.06
C LEU A 97 -28.98 -42.13 -19.97
N ILE A 98 -29.15 -41.27 -18.98
CA ILE A 98 -28.24 -40.17 -18.66
C ILE A 98 -27.68 -40.32 -17.24
N VAL A 99 -26.36 -40.40 -17.12
CA VAL A 99 -25.65 -40.28 -15.84
C VAL A 99 -25.33 -38.79 -15.64
N GLY A 100 -26.06 -38.15 -14.75
CA GLY A 100 -25.99 -36.73 -14.49
C GLY A 100 -25.19 -36.41 -13.23
N TYR A 101 -24.35 -35.38 -13.30
CA TYR A 101 -23.81 -34.75 -12.11
C TYR A 101 -24.70 -33.57 -11.71
N GLU A 102 -25.22 -33.64 -10.49
CA GLU A 102 -25.83 -32.54 -9.80
C GLU A 102 -27.10 -31.96 -10.49
N LEU A 103 -27.92 -32.83 -11.07
CA LEU A 103 -29.14 -32.46 -11.79
C LEU A 103 -30.18 -31.83 -10.86
N SER A 104 -30.67 -30.65 -11.23
CA SER A 104 -31.76 -29.96 -10.53
C SER A 104 -33.04 -30.78 -10.53
N GLU A 105 -33.90 -30.53 -9.54
CA GLU A 105 -35.23 -31.13 -9.44
C GLU A 105 -36.05 -30.92 -10.73
N GLN A 106 -35.92 -29.75 -11.35
CA GLN A 106 -36.57 -29.41 -12.60
C GLN A 106 -36.04 -30.25 -13.76
N THR A 107 -34.71 -30.33 -13.93
CA THR A 107 -34.10 -31.15 -14.98
C THR A 107 -34.51 -32.62 -14.83
N ARG A 108 -34.51 -33.16 -13.60
CA ARG A 108 -34.93 -34.54 -13.33
C ARG A 108 -36.41 -34.78 -13.67
N ARG A 109 -37.30 -33.83 -13.35
CA ARG A 109 -38.72 -33.91 -13.76
C ARG A 109 -38.89 -33.91 -15.27
N ILE A 110 -38.15 -33.06 -15.99
CA ILE A 110 -38.19 -33.01 -17.47
C ILE A 110 -37.68 -34.31 -18.07
N LEU A 111 -36.58 -34.88 -17.56
CA LEU A 111 -36.07 -36.18 -18.02
C LEU A 111 -37.09 -37.31 -17.81
N THR A 112 -37.75 -37.34 -16.65
CA THR A 112 -38.84 -38.30 -16.38
C THR A 112 -40.02 -38.11 -17.33
N GLN A 113 -40.46 -36.87 -17.59
CA GLN A 113 -41.52 -36.58 -18.55
C GLN A 113 -41.14 -36.97 -19.99
N ALA A 114 -39.86 -36.83 -20.34
CA ALA A 114 -39.32 -37.24 -21.62
C ALA A 114 -39.09 -38.76 -21.73
N ASN A 115 -39.43 -39.54 -20.70
CA ASN A 115 -39.18 -40.99 -20.63
C ASN A 115 -37.69 -41.33 -20.89
N ILE A 116 -36.81 -40.50 -20.32
CA ILE A 116 -35.36 -40.69 -20.32
C ILE A 116 -34.95 -41.15 -18.92
N ILE A 117 -34.26 -42.29 -18.86
CA ILE A 117 -33.78 -42.85 -17.60
C ILE A 117 -32.60 -41.99 -17.12
N TYR A 118 -32.54 -41.65 -15.84
CA TYR A 118 -31.37 -40.97 -15.30
C TYR A 118 -30.79 -41.69 -14.08
N ILE A 119 -29.48 -41.54 -13.90
CA ILE A 119 -28.78 -41.75 -12.63
C ILE A 119 -28.18 -40.41 -12.26
N ASP A 120 -28.68 -39.81 -11.20
CA ASP A 120 -28.23 -38.50 -10.72
C ASP A 120 -27.26 -38.69 -9.56
N ILE A 121 -26.10 -38.07 -9.69
CA ILE A 121 -24.99 -38.17 -8.74
C ILE A 121 -24.72 -36.78 -8.19
N TRP A 122 -24.78 -36.66 -6.87
CA TRP A 122 -24.57 -35.42 -6.18
C TRP A 122 -23.50 -35.55 -5.10
N LEU A 123 -22.82 -34.45 -4.81
CA LEU A 123 -21.90 -34.39 -3.69
C LEU A 123 -22.66 -34.54 -2.36
N HIS A 124 -22.31 -35.53 -1.55
CA HIS A 124 -23.02 -35.80 -0.29
C HIS A 124 -22.74 -34.70 0.76
N PRO A 125 -23.70 -34.39 1.66
CA PRO A 125 -23.50 -33.36 2.68
C PRO A 125 -22.46 -33.72 3.75
N ILE A 126 -22.29 -35.01 4.08
CA ILE A 126 -21.26 -35.48 5.02
C ILE A 126 -19.89 -35.45 4.34
N ARG A 127 -18.99 -34.60 4.84
CA ARG A 127 -17.67 -34.33 4.21
C ARG A 127 -16.47 -34.65 5.09
N PHE A 128 -16.71 -35.03 6.34
CA PHE A 128 -15.67 -35.25 7.36
C PHE A 128 -15.17 -36.70 7.48
N MET A 129 -15.58 -37.58 6.56
CA MET A 129 -15.12 -38.96 6.46
C MET A 129 -13.71 -39.07 5.84
N ASP A 130 -13.18 -40.29 5.74
CA ASP A 130 -11.85 -40.55 5.18
C ASP A 130 -11.72 -40.19 3.68
N ASP A 131 -12.83 -39.96 2.98
CA ASP A 131 -12.88 -39.38 1.63
C ASP A 131 -14.27 -38.75 1.40
N ILE A 132 -14.50 -38.19 0.20
CA ILE A 132 -15.79 -37.65 -0.22
C ILE A 132 -16.81 -38.78 -0.44
N LEU A 133 -18.01 -38.58 0.11
CA LEU A 133 -19.19 -39.42 -0.13
C LEU A 133 -20.07 -38.82 -1.23
N PHE A 134 -20.79 -39.64 -1.99
CA PHE A 134 -21.73 -39.20 -3.04
C PHE A 134 -23.14 -39.74 -2.79
N GLY A 135 -24.14 -38.94 -3.16
CA GLY A 135 -25.54 -39.34 -3.17
C GLY A 135 -25.96 -39.77 -4.58
N PHE A 136 -26.60 -40.93 -4.70
CA PHE A 136 -27.10 -41.47 -5.97
C PHE A 136 -28.63 -41.57 -5.97
N SER A 137 -29.27 -41.20 -7.08
CA SER A 137 -30.71 -41.32 -7.26
C SER A 137 -31.04 -41.71 -8.70
N SER A 138 -32.22 -42.28 -8.93
CA SER A 138 -32.71 -42.63 -10.27
C SER A 138 -34.23 -42.51 -10.33
N ASN A 139 -34.76 -42.17 -11.51
CA ASN A 139 -36.20 -42.29 -11.81
C ASN A 139 -36.62 -43.70 -12.24
N ASN A 140 -35.68 -44.64 -12.35
CA ASN A 140 -35.96 -46.05 -12.59
C ASN A 140 -35.89 -46.81 -11.27
N THR A 141 -36.97 -47.51 -10.92
CA THR A 141 -37.11 -48.26 -9.67
C THR A 141 -36.09 -49.40 -9.55
N GLU A 142 -35.84 -50.14 -10.62
CA GLU A 142 -34.93 -51.29 -10.59
C GLU A 142 -33.47 -50.85 -10.39
N ILE A 143 -33.05 -49.78 -11.07
CA ILE A 143 -31.74 -49.15 -10.84
C ILE A 143 -31.65 -48.66 -9.39
N PHE A 144 -32.70 -48.02 -8.87
CA PHE A 144 -32.70 -47.53 -7.50
C PHE A 144 -32.59 -48.66 -6.46
N GLU A 145 -33.28 -49.78 -6.64
CA GLU A 145 -33.13 -50.96 -5.78
C GLU A 145 -31.69 -51.51 -5.83
N LYS A 146 -31.05 -51.54 -7.00
CA LYS A 146 -29.63 -51.91 -7.13
C LYS A 146 -28.69 -50.95 -6.42
N LEU A 147 -28.98 -49.65 -6.44
CA LEU A 147 -28.19 -48.67 -5.70
C LEU A 147 -28.25 -48.91 -4.18
N LYS A 148 -29.39 -49.36 -3.63
CA LYS A 148 -29.53 -49.62 -2.18
C LYS A 148 -28.55 -50.66 -1.65
N GLU A 149 -28.12 -51.61 -2.48
CA GLU A 149 -27.11 -52.61 -2.11
C GLU A 149 -25.78 -51.96 -1.68
N TYR A 150 -25.53 -50.71 -2.10
CA TYR A 150 -24.33 -49.93 -1.79
C TYR A 150 -24.57 -48.82 -0.76
N ASN A 151 -25.75 -48.75 -0.13
CA ASN A 151 -26.07 -47.71 0.83
C ASN A 151 -25.22 -47.82 2.10
N LEU A 152 -24.48 -46.76 2.41
CA LEU A 152 -23.66 -46.68 3.62
C LEU A 152 -24.53 -46.51 4.87
N ASP A 153 -24.23 -47.26 5.94
CA ASP A 153 -24.93 -47.10 7.22
C ASP A 153 -24.63 -45.73 7.85
N SER A 154 -25.69 -44.96 8.10
CA SER A 154 -25.63 -43.64 8.73
C SER A 154 -25.04 -43.63 10.14
N ASN A 155 -25.02 -44.77 10.85
CA ASN A 155 -24.36 -44.89 12.16
C ASN A 155 -22.86 -44.61 12.07
N LEU A 156 -22.23 -44.86 10.92
CA LEU A 156 -20.82 -44.56 10.69
C LEU A 156 -20.52 -43.05 10.81
N TYR A 157 -21.49 -42.18 10.49
CA TYR A 157 -21.29 -40.73 10.60
C TYR A 157 -21.02 -40.31 12.05
N GLY A 158 -21.71 -40.93 13.01
CA GLY A 158 -21.51 -40.68 14.45
C GLY A 158 -20.11 -41.09 14.91
N LEU A 159 -19.63 -42.26 14.48
CA LEU A 159 -18.28 -42.75 14.82
C LEU A 159 -17.18 -41.75 14.38
N TYR A 160 -17.31 -41.19 13.18
CA TYR A 160 -16.38 -40.17 12.70
C TYR A 160 -16.53 -38.85 13.44
N ALA A 161 -17.74 -38.44 13.81
CA ALA A 161 -17.97 -37.23 14.60
C ALA A 161 -17.35 -37.36 16.01
N ASP A 162 -17.51 -38.51 16.67
CA ASP A 162 -16.90 -38.81 17.97
C ASP A 162 -15.37 -38.79 17.91
N ARG A 163 -14.79 -39.37 16.85
CA ARG A 163 -13.35 -39.26 16.58
C ARG A 163 -12.91 -37.80 16.52
N LEU A 164 -13.63 -36.94 15.80
CA LEU A 164 -13.31 -35.51 15.70
C LEU A 164 -13.47 -34.79 17.04
N LYS A 165 -14.51 -35.12 17.80
CA LYS A 165 -14.70 -34.60 19.15
C LYS A 165 -13.52 -34.95 20.06
N ILE A 166 -13.06 -36.20 20.04
CA ILE A 166 -11.87 -36.62 20.81
C ILE A 166 -10.62 -35.87 20.34
N GLN A 167 -10.47 -35.65 19.04
CA GLN A 167 -9.33 -34.93 18.48
C GLN A 167 -9.23 -33.47 18.92
N THR A 168 -10.33 -32.80 19.29
CA THR A 168 -10.26 -31.40 19.73
C THR A 168 -9.55 -31.23 21.08
N TYR A 169 -9.62 -32.23 21.98
CA TYR A 169 -9.03 -32.18 23.32
C TYR A 169 -7.88 -33.19 23.56
N LYS A 170 -7.80 -34.28 22.78
CA LYS A 170 -6.69 -35.27 22.81
C LYS A 170 -5.84 -35.30 21.55
N GLY A 171 -6.30 -34.71 20.45
CA GLY A 171 -5.62 -34.77 19.16
C GLY A 171 -4.34 -33.94 19.11
N PHE A 172 -3.69 -33.97 17.94
CA PHE A 172 -2.39 -33.32 17.72
C PHE A 172 -2.43 -31.80 17.90
N LYS A 173 -3.61 -31.18 17.80
CA LYS A 173 -3.83 -29.74 18.03
C LYS A 173 -5.03 -29.59 18.96
N ARG A 174 -4.75 -29.17 20.20
CA ARG A 174 -5.78 -28.94 21.22
C ARG A 174 -6.37 -27.55 21.00
N ASN A 175 -7.58 -27.52 20.45
CA ASN A 175 -8.26 -26.30 20.03
C ASN A 175 -9.65 -26.28 20.67
N GLU A 176 -9.69 -26.15 22.00
CA GLU A 176 -10.94 -25.88 22.70
C GLU A 176 -11.35 -24.44 22.44
N LEU A 177 -12.46 -24.27 21.72
CA LEU A 177 -13.04 -22.97 21.45
C LEU A 177 -13.85 -22.51 22.66
N ASN A 178 -13.70 -21.25 23.03
CA ASN A 178 -14.49 -20.63 24.09
C ASN A 178 -15.90 -20.31 23.60
N ILE A 179 -16.73 -21.35 23.46
CA ILE A 179 -18.15 -21.23 23.07
C ILE A 179 -18.99 -21.09 24.33
N ALA A 180 -19.73 -19.99 24.43
CA ALA A 180 -20.66 -19.74 25.53
C ALA A 180 -21.67 -20.91 25.72
N PRO A 181 -22.01 -21.30 26.96
CA PRO A 181 -23.00 -22.35 27.21
C PRO A 181 -24.36 -22.05 26.57
N ASN A 182 -25.03 -23.08 26.05
CA ASN A 182 -26.34 -22.97 25.39
C ASN A 182 -26.36 -22.03 24.16
N SER A 183 -25.35 -22.15 23.29
CA SER A 183 -25.25 -21.34 22.07
C SER A 183 -25.81 -22.04 20.84
N ALA A 184 -26.09 -21.24 19.80
CA ALA A 184 -26.45 -21.68 18.47
C ALA A 184 -25.41 -21.25 17.42
N LEU A 185 -25.38 -21.95 16.29
CA LEU A 185 -24.53 -21.67 15.13
C LEU A 185 -25.43 -21.45 13.91
N PHE A 186 -25.26 -20.29 13.28
CA PHE A 186 -25.78 -20.03 11.95
C PHE A 186 -24.67 -20.13 10.91
N VAL A 187 -24.87 -20.96 9.89
CA VAL A 187 -23.87 -21.15 8.81
C VAL A 187 -24.31 -20.38 7.58
N GLY A 188 -23.49 -19.41 7.16
CA GLY A 188 -23.68 -18.64 5.94
C GLY A 188 -23.44 -19.46 4.67
N GLN A 189 -23.97 -18.99 3.54
CA GLN A 189 -23.86 -19.64 2.23
C GLN A 189 -23.36 -18.64 1.18
N THR A 190 -23.00 -19.15 0.00
CA THR A 190 -22.67 -18.28 -1.14
C THR A 190 -23.94 -17.59 -1.67
N LEU A 191 -23.79 -16.42 -2.28
CA LEU A 191 -24.92 -15.59 -2.72
C LEU A 191 -25.64 -16.13 -3.97
N LEU A 192 -25.05 -17.10 -4.67
CA LEU A 192 -25.52 -17.62 -5.97
C LEU A 192 -25.67 -19.15 -5.96
N ASP A 193 -25.92 -19.75 -4.79
CA ASP A 193 -26.06 -21.20 -4.65
C ASP A 193 -27.44 -21.68 -5.16
N LYS A 194 -27.47 -22.75 -5.97
CA LYS A 194 -28.74 -23.36 -6.41
C LYS A 194 -29.56 -23.90 -5.23
N ALA A 195 -28.91 -24.24 -4.11
CA ALA A 195 -29.54 -24.72 -2.89
C ALA A 195 -30.52 -23.73 -2.26
N ILE A 196 -30.28 -22.43 -2.45
CA ILE A 196 -31.05 -21.34 -1.82
C ILE A 196 -32.01 -20.65 -2.79
N CYS A 197 -32.12 -21.15 -4.02
CA CYS A 197 -33.01 -20.57 -5.02
C CYS A 197 -34.47 -21.02 -4.76
N LYS A 198 -35.37 -20.07 -4.53
CA LYS A 198 -36.81 -20.30 -4.45
C LYS A 198 -37.53 -19.39 -5.45
N ASN A 199 -38.16 -19.99 -6.45
CA ASN A 199 -38.94 -19.27 -7.47
C ASN A 199 -38.13 -18.13 -8.14
N GLY A 200 -36.86 -18.35 -8.45
CA GLY A 200 -35.97 -17.35 -9.06
C GLY A 200 -35.33 -16.36 -8.07
N LYS A 201 -35.71 -16.36 -6.79
CA LYS A 201 -35.06 -15.52 -5.76
C LYS A 201 -34.01 -16.33 -5.00
N MET A 202 -32.79 -15.78 -4.88
CA MET A 202 -31.76 -16.31 -3.98
C MET A 202 -32.07 -15.90 -2.55
N LEU A 203 -32.38 -16.88 -1.69
CA LEU A 203 -32.75 -16.64 -0.31
C LEU A 203 -31.52 -16.39 0.57
N THR A 204 -31.61 -15.41 1.46
CA THR A 204 -30.57 -15.07 2.43
C THR A 204 -31.13 -15.14 3.85
N VAL A 205 -30.29 -14.91 4.87
CA VAL A 205 -30.78 -14.79 6.26
C VAL A 205 -31.78 -13.65 6.43
N LEU A 206 -31.74 -12.63 5.56
CA LEU A 206 -32.69 -11.50 5.61
C LEU A 206 -34.12 -11.91 5.24
N ASP A 207 -34.31 -13.06 4.60
CA ASP A 207 -35.63 -13.63 4.28
C ASP A 207 -36.22 -14.45 5.43
N PHE A 208 -35.45 -14.67 6.50
CA PHE A 208 -35.81 -15.49 7.65
C PHE A 208 -35.46 -14.80 8.98
N LYS A 209 -35.67 -13.47 9.04
CA LYS A 209 -35.34 -12.66 10.23
C LYS A 209 -36.09 -13.14 11.46
N ASP A 210 -37.38 -13.44 11.31
CA ASP A 210 -38.23 -13.88 12.42
C ASP A 210 -37.72 -15.20 13.01
N GLU A 211 -37.38 -16.18 12.17
CA GLU A 211 -36.83 -17.45 12.63
C GLU A 211 -35.44 -17.29 13.25
N PHE A 212 -34.61 -16.39 12.71
CA PHE A 212 -33.28 -16.11 13.22
C PHE A 212 -33.34 -15.42 14.60
N GLU A 213 -34.19 -14.43 14.76
CA GLU A 213 -34.38 -13.69 16.02
C GLU A 213 -35.09 -14.55 17.07
N THR A 214 -36.02 -15.43 16.68
CA THR A 214 -36.61 -16.42 17.59
C THR A 214 -35.54 -17.38 18.12
N ALA A 215 -34.58 -17.81 17.29
CA ALA A 215 -33.43 -18.56 17.79
C ALA A 215 -32.60 -17.74 18.80
N GLY A 216 -32.46 -16.43 18.57
CA GLY A 216 -31.76 -15.51 19.48
C GLY A 216 -32.41 -15.36 20.86
N LYS A 217 -33.71 -15.63 20.96
CA LYS A 217 -34.45 -15.66 22.24
C LYS A 217 -34.27 -16.98 23.01
N LEU A 218 -33.96 -18.08 22.30
CA LEU A 218 -33.87 -19.43 22.88
C LEU A 218 -32.44 -19.84 23.27
N TYR A 219 -31.44 -19.20 22.67
CA TYR A 219 -30.02 -19.50 22.89
C TYR A 219 -29.28 -18.25 23.37
N SER A 220 -28.29 -18.45 24.24
CA SER A 220 -27.55 -17.35 24.88
C SER A 220 -26.76 -16.51 23.88
N LYS A 221 -26.32 -17.13 22.78
CA LYS A 221 -25.55 -16.51 21.72
C LYS A 221 -25.73 -17.25 20.41
N ILE A 222 -25.72 -16.52 19.30
CA ILE A 222 -25.67 -17.06 17.94
C ILE A 222 -24.32 -16.72 17.33
N TYR A 223 -23.51 -17.74 17.06
CA TYR A 223 -22.31 -17.57 16.26
C TYR A 223 -22.67 -17.64 14.77
N TYR A 224 -22.40 -16.58 14.03
CA TYR A 224 -22.58 -16.53 12.58
C TYR A 224 -21.25 -16.86 11.89
N SER A 225 -21.17 -18.01 11.24
CA SER A 225 -20.01 -18.40 10.44
C SER A 225 -20.21 -17.99 8.99
N ARG A 226 -19.45 -17.00 8.52
CA ARG A 226 -19.53 -16.47 7.15
C ARG A 226 -18.90 -17.47 6.16
N HIS A 227 -19.47 -17.60 4.96
CA HIS A 227 -18.93 -18.53 3.96
C HIS A 227 -17.58 -18.02 3.39
N PRO A 228 -16.49 -18.82 3.36
CA PRO A 228 -15.15 -18.36 2.97
C PRO A 228 -15.00 -17.79 1.54
N TYR A 229 -15.95 -18.08 0.65
CA TYR A 229 -15.95 -17.61 -0.73
C TYR A 229 -16.73 -16.29 -0.93
N VAL A 230 -17.44 -15.81 0.10
CA VAL A 230 -18.11 -14.52 0.06
C VAL A 230 -17.12 -13.44 0.48
N LYS A 231 -16.60 -12.69 -0.50
CA LYS A 231 -15.66 -11.59 -0.26
C LYS A 231 -16.36 -10.23 -0.18
N SER A 232 -17.46 -10.06 -0.91
CA SER A 232 -18.27 -8.84 -1.02
C SER A 232 -19.69 -9.18 -1.50
N GLY A 233 -20.66 -8.27 -1.35
CA GLY A 233 -22.06 -8.45 -1.79
C GLY A 233 -23.04 -8.90 -0.70
N ASP A 234 -22.57 -9.06 0.53
CA ASP A 234 -23.36 -9.42 1.72
C ASP A 234 -23.38 -8.30 2.78
N GLU A 235 -23.11 -7.05 2.37
CA GLU A 235 -22.98 -5.90 3.26
C GLU A 235 -24.25 -5.68 4.10
N ASP A 236 -25.43 -5.85 3.50
CA ASP A 236 -26.72 -5.72 4.17
C ASP A 236 -26.97 -6.85 5.19
N ILE A 237 -26.49 -8.07 4.90
CA ILE A 237 -26.52 -9.20 5.83
C ILE A 237 -25.65 -8.89 7.04
N ILE A 238 -24.42 -8.43 6.82
CA ILE A 238 -23.49 -8.09 7.90
C ILE A 238 -24.02 -6.91 8.73
N LYS A 239 -24.61 -5.91 8.09
CA LYS A 239 -25.24 -4.77 8.78
C LYS A 239 -26.40 -5.22 9.68
N TYR A 240 -27.28 -6.09 9.19
CA TYR A 240 -28.36 -6.68 9.97
C TYR A 240 -27.83 -7.49 11.16
N LEU A 241 -26.88 -8.39 10.94
CA LEU A 241 -26.31 -9.22 12.00
C LEU A 241 -25.63 -8.41 13.11
N LYS A 242 -24.89 -7.35 12.74
CA LYS A 242 -24.25 -6.44 13.72
C LYS A 242 -25.24 -5.62 14.54
N SER A 243 -26.48 -5.47 14.08
CA SER A 243 -27.53 -4.78 14.84
C SER A 243 -28.12 -5.64 15.97
N LEU A 244 -27.88 -6.95 15.96
CA LEU A 244 -28.42 -7.89 16.93
C LEU A 244 -27.40 -8.17 18.06
N PRO A 245 -27.73 -7.88 19.34
CA PRO A 245 -26.77 -7.95 20.45
C PRO A 245 -26.35 -9.38 20.84
N PHE A 246 -27.12 -10.39 20.44
CA PHE A 246 -26.86 -11.81 20.72
C PHE A 246 -26.07 -12.52 19.61
N VAL A 247 -25.60 -11.79 18.58
CA VAL A 247 -24.88 -12.36 17.44
C VAL A 247 -23.38 -12.06 17.52
N GLU A 248 -22.54 -13.05 17.23
CA GLU A 248 -21.11 -12.87 16.99
C GLU A 248 -20.72 -13.46 15.64
N ILE A 249 -20.07 -12.67 14.79
CA ILE A 249 -19.55 -13.15 13.50
C ILE A 249 -18.17 -13.76 13.74
N VAL A 250 -17.99 -15.05 13.40
CA VAL A 250 -16.77 -15.81 13.67
C VAL A 250 -16.20 -16.47 12.41
N ASP A 251 -14.89 -16.69 12.42
CA ASP A 251 -14.14 -17.44 11.40
C ASP A 251 -13.45 -18.67 12.01
N TRP A 252 -14.18 -19.38 12.88
CA TRP A 252 -13.67 -20.56 13.58
C TRP A 252 -13.86 -21.84 12.76
N PRO A 253 -13.00 -22.87 12.95
CA PRO A 253 -13.16 -24.15 12.26
C PRO A 253 -14.50 -24.82 12.61
N ILE A 254 -15.31 -25.10 11.58
CA ILE A 254 -16.68 -25.62 11.75
C ILE A 254 -16.73 -26.88 12.61
N TYR A 255 -15.88 -27.88 12.34
CA TYR A 255 -15.91 -29.15 13.10
C TYR A 255 -15.47 -28.99 14.56
N ASN A 256 -14.62 -28.01 14.89
CA ASN A 256 -14.30 -27.67 16.28
C ASN A 256 -15.50 -27.05 17.00
N MET A 257 -16.29 -26.24 16.29
CA MET A 257 -17.53 -25.69 16.84
C MET A 257 -18.56 -26.79 17.08
N LEU A 258 -18.76 -27.68 16.09
CA LEU A 258 -19.68 -28.81 16.21
C LEU A 258 -19.27 -29.80 17.31
N ALA A 259 -17.97 -29.98 17.55
CA ALA A 259 -17.46 -30.83 18.63
C ALA A 259 -17.73 -30.29 20.04
N SER A 260 -18.01 -28.99 20.20
CA SER A 260 -18.25 -28.37 21.51
C SER A 260 -19.62 -28.73 22.06
N ASP A 261 -19.69 -29.17 23.32
CA ASP A 261 -20.96 -29.47 24.00
C ASP A 261 -21.77 -28.21 24.34
N ASN A 262 -21.14 -27.04 24.37
CA ASN A 262 -21.80 -25.77 24.62
C ASN A 262 -22.65 -25.30 23.43
N LEU A 263 -22.33 -25.76 22.22
CA LEU A 263 -23.13 -25.55 21.03
C LEU A 263 -24.29 -26.57 21.01
N ARG A 264 -25.53 -26.09 21.06
CA ARG A 264 -26.74 -26.93 21.17
C ARG A 264 -27.56 -26.98 19.88
N TYR A 265 -27.49 -25.94 19.06
CA TYR A 265 -28.34 -25.77 17.88
C TYR A 265 -27.57 -25.27 16.67
N VAL A 266 -27.85 -25.85 15.50
CA VAL A 266 -27.22 -25.47 14.24
C VAL A 266 -28.31 -25.28 13.18
N PHE A 267 -28.34 -24.11 12.56
CA PHE A 267 -29.34 -23.80 11.55
C PHE A 267 -28.75 -22.95 10.43
N SER A 268 -29.39 -22.99 9.28
CA SER A 268 -28.96 -22.28 8.07
C SER A 268 -30.13 -22.17 7.11
N VAL A 269 -29.98 -21.36 6.06
CA VAL A 269 -30.90 -21.36 4.92
C VAL A 269 -30.93 -22.76 4.31
N SER A 270 -29.81 -23.26 3.77
CA SER A 270 -29.74 -24.61 3.18
C SER A 270 -28.35 -25.29 3.28
N SER A 271 -27.49 -24.87 4.23
CA SER A 271 -26.10 -25.39 4.30
C SER A 271 -26.01 -26.87 4.68
N SER A 272 -25.10 -27.62 4.02
CA SER A 272 -24.84 -29.03 4.32
C SER A 272 -24.38 -29.27 5.76
N VAL A 273 -23.80 -28.26 6.42
CA VAL A 273 -23.36 -28.34 7.82
C VAL A 273 -24.51 -28.68 8.77
N VAL A 274 -25.74 -28.29 8.42
CA VAL A 274 -26.93 -28.63 9.20
C VAL A 274 -27.19 -30.15 9.18
N HIS A 275 -26.86 -30.86 8.08
CA HIS A 275 -26.87 -32.32 8.07
C HIS A 275 -25.71 -32.90 8.90
N GLU A 276 -24.50 -32.37 8.73
CA GLU A 276 -23.30 -32.83 9.45
C GLU A 276 -23.46 -32.69 10.97
N ALA A 277 -24.08 -31.61 11.44
CA ALA A 277 -24.31 -31.33 12.85
C ALA A 277 -25.18 -32.39 13.56
N LYS A 278 -26.02 -33.14 12.82
CA LYS A 278 -26.78 -34.26 13.40
C LYS A 278 -25.85 -35.36 13.91
N ALA A 279 -24.75 -35.65 13.20
CA ALA A 279 -23.76 -36.63 13.63
C ALA A 279 -23.04 -36.22 14.93
N PHE A 280 -22.99 -34.92 15.23
CA PHE A 280 -22.46 -34.36 16.48
C PHE A 280 -23.53 -34.19 17.57
N ASN A 281 -24.68 -34.85 17.44
CA ASN A 281 -25.81 -34.79 18.38
C ASN A 281 -26.34 -33.37 18.64
N LYS A 282 -26.36 -32.52 17.60
CA LYS A 282 -26.92 -31.15 17.69
C LYS A 282 -28.38 -31.10 17.26
N LYS A 283 -29.17 -30.21 17.87
CA LYS A 283 -30.48 -29.84 17.33
C LYS A 283 -30.26 -29.09 16.01
N THR A 284 -31.03 -29.40 14.97
CA THR A 284 -30.79 -28.87 13.63
C THR A 284 -32.06 -28.35 12.98
N LYS A 285 -31.95 -27.30 12.16
CA LYS A 285 -33.06 -26.78 11.35
C LYS A 285 -32.57 -26.21 10.03
N PHE A 286 -33.23 -26.62 8.95
CA PHE A 286 -33.16 -25.95 7.65
C PHE A 286 -34.26 -24.89 7.60
N LEU A 287 -33.92 -23.64 7.29
CA LEU A 287 -34.91 -22.59 7.07
C LEU A 287 -35.50 -22.67 5.67
N PHE A 288 -34.72 -23.18 4.72
CA PHE A 288 -35.15 -23.56 3.38
C PHE A 288 -34.68 -24.98 3.09
N LYS A 289 -35.58 -25.81 2.54
CA LYS A 289 -35.49 -27.28 2.37
C LYS A 289 -34.06 -27.85 2.22
N PRO A 290 -33.78 -29.05 2.77
CA PRO A 290 -32.55 -29.75 2.42
C PRO A 290 -32.56 -30.10 0.93
N ILE A 291 -31.40 -30.07 0.30
CA ILE A 291 -31.25 -30.48 -1.11
C ILE A 291 -31.41 -32.00 -1.26
N PHE A 292 -31.13 -32.74 -0.19
CA PHE A 292 -31.15 -34.21 -0.14
C PHE A 292 -32.18 -34.70 0.88
N HIS A 293 -32.93 -35.73 0.49
CA HIS A 293 -33.56 -36.64 1.43
C HIS A 293 -32.75 -37.94 1.46
N LEU A 294 -31.96 -38.12 2.52
CA LEU A 294 -31.22 -39.37 2.74
C LEU A 294 -32.20 -40.40 3.29
N ASN A 295 -32.76 -41.20 2.40
CA ASN A 295 -33.73 -42.24 2.71
C ASN A 295 -33.58 -43.38 1.70
N ALA A 296 -33.63 -44.62 2.18
CA ALA A 296 -33.55 -45.83 1.36
C ALA A 296 -34.91 -46.20 0.72
N GLU A 297 -35.98 -45.46 0.99
CA GLU A 297 -37.25 -45.61 0.28
C GLU A 297 -37.19 -45.00 -1.13
N TYR A 298 -37.84 -45.65 -2.10
CA TYR A 298 -37.85 -45.13 -3.47
C TYR A 298 -38.63 -43.82 -3.56
N SER A 299 -37.96 -42.77 -4.01
CA SER A 299 -38.55 -41.50 -4.41
C SER A 299 -37.59 -40.77 -5.32
N ILE A 300 -38.14 -39.99 -6.26
CA ILE A 300 -37.35 -39.13 -7.14
C ILE A 300 -36.50 -38.13 -6.36
N ASN A 301 -36.83 -37.83 -5.09
CA ASN A 301 -36.10 -36.90 -4.24
C ASN A 301 -35.18 -37.58 -3.21
N ASN A 302 -35.19 -38.91 -3.14
CA ASN A 302 -34.37 -39.66 -2.21
C ASN A 302 -33.04 -40.05 -2.85
N TYR A 303 -31.99 -40.04 -2.04
CA TYR A 303 -30.63 -40.38 -2.46
C TYR A 303 -30.03 -41.46 -1.57
N ILE A 304 -29.33 -42.39 -2.21
CA ILE A 304 -28.55 -43.46 -1.60
C ILE A 304 -27.12 -43.00 -1.37
N SER A 305 -26.57 -43.27 -0.18
CA SER A 305 -25.21 -42.87 0.19
C SER A 305 -24.20 -43.89 -0.34
N VAL A 306 -23.45 -43.54 -1.39
CA VAL A 306 -22.46 -44.44 -2.03
C VAL A 306 -21.06 -43.84 -1.87
N TYR A 307 -20.13 -44.61 -1.32
CA TYR A 307 -18.81 -44.13 -0.96
C TYR A 307 -17.85 -44.08 -2.15
N GLN A 308 -17.22 -45.20 -2.51
CA GLN A 308 -16.20 -45.25 -3.57
C GLN A 308 -16.49 -46.32 -4.61
N GLU A 309 -17.49 -47.16 -4.40
CA GLU A 309 -17.80 -48.34 -5.19
C GLU A 309 -18.07 -48.00 -6.66
N PHE A 310 -18.59 -46.80 -6.92
CA PHE A 310 -18.94 -46.32 -8.26
C PHE A 310 -17.74 -46.08 -9.19
N ILE A 311 -16.50 -46.11 -8.69
CA ILE A 311 -15.30 -46.07 -9.55
C ILE A 311 -15.02 -47.45 -10.19
N SER A 312 -15.62 -48.50 -9.64
CA SER A 312 -15.43 -49.89 -10.06
C SER A 312 -16.36 -50.22 -11.23
N PRO A 313 -15.88 -50.93 -12.27
CA PRO A 313 -16.77 -51.39 -13.34
C PRO A 313 -17.80 -52.40 -12.83
N HIS A 314 -17.50 -53.18 -11.78
CA HIS A 314 -18.48 -54.07 -11.15
C HIS A 314 -19.75 -53.35 -10.66
N PHE A 315 -19.60 -52.14 -10.09
CA PHE A 315 -20.74 -51.33 -9.66
C PHE A 315 -21.65 -51.00 -10.85
N TRP A 316 -21.08 -50.54 -11.96
CA TRP A 316 -21.85 -50.19 -13.15
C TRP A 316 -22.42 -51.42 -13.86
N SER A 317 -21.75 -52.57 -13.80
CA SER A 317 -22.28 -53.85 -14.29
C SER A 317 -23.56 -54.21 -13.56
N ASN A 318 -23.59 -54.13 -12.22
CA ASN A 318 -24.78 -54.42 -11.41
C ASN A 318 -25.89 -53.37 -11.57
N VAL A 319 -25.55 -52.08 -11.46
CA VAL A 319 -26.51 -50.96 -11.46
C VAL A 319 -27.17 -50.76 -12.82
N LEU A 320 -26.47 -51.02 -13.93
CA LEU A 320 -27.02 -50.84 -15.28
C LEU A 320 -27.69 -52.11 -15.85
N ASN A 321 -27.40 -53.30 -15.31
CA ASN A 321 -27.96 -54.57 -15.81
C ASN A 321 -29.50 -54.59 -15.97
N PRO A 322 -30.30 -53.95 -15.09
CA PRO A 322 -31.75 -53.96 -15.26
C PRO A 322 -32.25 -53.31 -16.56
N VAL A 323 -31.48 -52.37 -17.13
CA VAL A 323 -31.92 -51.54 -18.26
C VAL A 323 -31.09 -51.72 -19.53
N VAL A 324 -29.88 -52.30 -19.42
CA VAL A 324 -29.01 -52.62 -20.56
C VAL A 324 -28.18 -53.84 -20.27
N GLN A 325 -27.95 -54.66 -21.30
CA GLN A 325 -27.05 -55.81 -21.19
C GLN A 325 -25.63 -55.36 -20.84
N THR A 326 -25.15 -55.79 -19.67
CA THR A 326 -23.80 -55.51 -19.19
C THR A 326 -22.90 -56.74 -19.28
N LYS A 327 -21.59 -56.51 -19.41
CA LYS A 327 -20.57 -57.55 -19.26
C LYS A 327 -20.26 -57.75 -17.78
N GLU A 328 -19.91 -58.97 -17.41
CA GLU A 328 -19.31 -59.24 -16.10
C GLU A 328 -17.99 -58.47 -15.98
N ALA A 329 -17.78 -57.81 -14.85
CA ALA A 329 -16.62 -56.96 -14.63
C ALA A 329 -16.03 -57.13 -13.22
N PRO A 330 -14.70 -57.01 -13.09
CA PRO A 330 -14.02 -57.22 -11.82
C PRO A 330 -14.36 -56.12 -10.82
N LYS A 331 -14.43 -56.50 -9.53
CA LYS A 331 -14.53 -55.53 -8.44
C LYS A 331 -13.15 -54.90 -8.22
N LEU A 332 -13.03 -53.61 -8.54
CA LEU A 332 -11.81 -52.82 -8.37
C LEU A 332 -11.97 -51.82 -7.24
N ALA A 333 -10.88 -51.55 -6.53
CA ALA A 333 -10.78 -50.51 -5.52
C ALA A 333 -9.37 -49.90 -5.54
N TYR A 334 -9.21 -48.71 -4.98
CA TYR A 334 -7.87 -48.19 -4.72
C TYR A 334 -7.15 -49.05 -3.68
N LEU A 335 -5.83 -49.17 -3.80
CA LEU A 335 -5.00 -49.87 -2.80
C LEU A 335 -5.03 -49.19 -1.43
N ASP A 336 -5.22 -47.87 -1.43
CA ASP A 336 -5.51 -47.04 -0.26
C ASP A 336 -6.73 -46.20 -0.61
N GLY A 337 -7.79 -46.27 0.20
CA GLY A 337 -9.05 -45.57 -0.04
C GLY A 337 -9.08 -44.14 0.49
N LYS A 338 -8.09 -43.70 1.26
CA LYS A 338 -8.17 -42.39 1.92
C LYS A 338 -7.89 -41.24 0.94
N ASP A 339 -8.75 -40.21 1.00
CA ASP A 339 -8.66 -38.92 0.31
C ASP A 339 -8.50 -38.99 -1.22
N LYS A 340 -8.79 -40.11 -1.90
CA LYS A 340 -8.55 -40.25 -3.35
C LYS A 340 -9.46 -39.35 -4.18
N LEU A 341 -10.77 -39.39 -3.92
CA LEU A 341 -11.73 -38.52 -4.59
C LEU A 341 -11.57 -37.08 -4.12
N ARG A 342 -11.22 -36.87 -2.85
CA ARG A 342 -10.93 -35.56 -2.27
C ARG A 342 -9.76 -34.87 -2.94
N ASP A 343 -8.65 -35.58 -3.14
CA ASP A 343 -7.46 -35.11 -3.84
C ASP A 343 -7.79 -34.79 -5.30
N MET A 344 -8.58 -35.65 -5.97
CA MET A 344 -9.01 -35.44 -7.36
C MET A 344 -9.82 -34.15 -7.53
N LEU A 345 -10.66 -33.81 -6.54
CA LEU A 345 -11.58 -32.66 -6.61
C LEU A 345 -11.12 -31.44 -5.80
N ALA A 346 -9.94 -31.52 -5.17
CA ALA A 346 -9.38 -30.49 -4.28
C ALA A 346 -10.36 -30.05 -3.16
N PHE A 347 -11.16 -30.97 -2.62
CA PHE A 347 -12.28 -30.64 -1.74
C PHE A 347 -11.94 -30.72 -0.24
N TYR A 348 -11.20 -29.71 0.26
CA TYR A 348 -10.72 -29.66 1.65
C TYR A 348 -11.41 -28.61 2.53
N TRP A 349 -12.55 -28.08 2.11
CA TRP A 349 -13.31 -27.11 2.93
C TRP A 349 -13.69 -27.74 4.27
N SER A 350 -13.34 -27.08 5.38
CA SER A 350 -13.43 -27.57 6.77
C SER A 350 -12.64 -28.85 7.09
N TYR A 351 -12.42 -29.75 6.13
CA TYR A 351 -11.63 -30.98 6.30
C TYR A 351 -10.13 -30.70 6.51
N GLY A 352 -9.58 -29.70 5.81
CA GLY A 352 -8.15 -29.38 5.90
C GLY A 352 -7.69 -28.85 7.27
N THR A 353 -8.61 -28.55 8.20
CA THR A 353 -8.27 -28.19 9.58
C THR A 353 -8.19 -29.39 10.52
N ILE A 354 -8.79 -30.53 10.13
CA ILE A 354 -8.85 -31.76 10.93
C ILE A 354 -7.94 -32.86 10.39
N ASP A 355 -7.59 -32.83 9.10
CA ASP A 355 -6.59 -33.74 8.56
C ASP A 355 -5.15 -33.24 8.81
N LYS A 356 -4.38 -34.07 9.51
CA LYS A 356 -3.00 -33.76 9.90
C LYS A 356 -2.08 -33.61 8.69
N VAL A 357 -2.24 -34.45 7.66
CA VAL A 357 -1.36 -34.46 6.49
C VAL A 357 -1.62 -33.23 5.64
N GLU A 358 -2.89 -32.88 5.42
CA GLU A 358 -3.28 -31.69 4.67
C GLU A 358 -2.98 -30.41 5.42
N MET A 359 -3.13 -30.38 6.75
CA MET A 359 -2.70 -29.24 7.55
C MET A 359 -1.17 -29.03 7.44
N ILE A 360 -0.39 -30.11 7.57
CA ILE A 360 1.06 -30.08 7.37
C ILE A 360 1.38 -29.66 5.94
N ARG A 361 0.66 -30.16 4.93
CA ARG A 361 0.82 -29.79 3.53
C ARG A 361 0.50 -28.31 3.29
N LYS A 362 -0.53 -27.74 3.90
CA LYS A 362 -0.84 -26.30 3.83
C LYS A 362 0.23 -25.44 4.50
N GLN A 363 0.74 -25.87 5.65
CA GLN A 363 1.84 -25.19 6.33
C GLN A 363 3.13 -25.29 5.50
N LEU A 364 3.44 -26.47 4.97
CA LEU A 364 4.57 -26.69 4.06
C LEU A 364 4.40 -25.89 2.78
N ASN A 365 3.22 -25.83 2.17
CA ASN A 365 2.95 -25.01 0.99
C ASN A 365 2.98 -23.53 1.30
N ALA A 366 2.65 -23.08 2.51
CA ALA A 366 2.85 -21.69 2.91
C ALA A 366 4.34 -21.36 3.01
N VAL A 367 5.13 -22.26 3.60
CA VAL A 367 6.59 -22.18 3.62
C VAL A 367 7.15 -22.28 2.20
N ASP A 368 6.66 -23.18 1.37
CA ASP A 368 7.12 -23.43 0.01
C ASP A 368 6.68 -22.30 -0.92
N ASN A 369 5.55 -21.63 -0.68
CA ASN A 369 5.16 -20.39 -1.37
C ASN A 369 5.99 -19.19 -0.92
N ILE A 370 6.45 -19.17 0.33
CA ILE A 370 7.42 -18.17 0.80
C ILE A 370 8.78 -18.46 0.13
N VAL A 371 9.23 -19.72 0.14
CA VAL A 371 10.45 -20.18 -0.52
C VAL A 371 10.37 -19.99 -2.03
N GLN A 372 9.22 -20.20 -2.68
CA GLN A 372 9.00 -19.97 -4.10
C GLN A 372 8.79 -18.50 -4.42
N LYS A 373 8.21 -17.67 -3.56
CA LYS A 373 8.26 -16.21 -3.75
C LYS A 373 9.69 -15.69 -3.63
N ILE A 374 10.49 -16.28 -2.74
CA ILE A 374 11.92 -15.95 -2.57
C ILE A 374 12.75 -16.52 -3.71
N ARG A 375 12.45 -17.73 -4.20
CA ARG A 375 13.13 -18.44 -5.30
C ARG A 375 12.72 -17.91 -6.66
N ASN A 376 11.46 -17.56 -6.88
CA ASN A 376 11.01 -16.78 -8.03
C ASN A 376 11.54 -15.36 -7.93
N GLY A 377 11.64 -14.77 -6.74
CA GLY A 377 12.43 -13.56 -6.51
C GLY A 377 13.89 -13.76 -6.95
N LYS A 378 14.49 -14.92 -6.67
CA LYS A 378 15.83 -15.34 -7.10
C LYS A 378 15.92 -15.68 -8.60
N GLU A 379 14.91 -16.25 -9.25
CA GLU A 379 14.89 -16.61 -10.68
C GLU A 379 14.54 -15.40 -11.55
N THR A 380 13.60 -14.53 -11.12
CA THR A 380 13.46 -13.21 -11.73
C THR A 380 14.65 -12.30 -11.43
N LEU A 381 15.42 -12.49 -10.34
CA LEU A 381 16.70 -11.81 -10.13
C LEU A 381 17.85 -12.46 -10.92
N LEU A 382 17.92 -13.79 -11.08
CA LEU A 382 19.01 -14.48 -11.78
C LEU A 382 18.83 -14.48 -13.30
N GLU A 383 17.62 -14.65 -13.83
CA GLU A 383 17.38 -14.53 -15.27
C GLU A 383 17.54 -13.07 -15.74
N ASN A 384 17.23 -12.09 -14.88
CA ASN A 384 17.57 -10.69 -15.15
C ASN A 384 19.06 -10.36 -14.90
N LYS A 385 19.76 -11.06 -13.99
CA LYS A 385 21.21 -10.85 -13.72
C LYS A 385 22.13 -11.55 -14.74
N VAL A 386 21.74 -12.67 -15.34
CA VAL A 386 22.58 -13.35 -16.35
C VAL A 386 22.46 -12.70 -17.73
N LYS A 387 21.43 -11.87 -17.98
CA LYS A 387 21.29 -11.09 -19.24
C LYS A 387 21.49 -9.59 -19.15
N LYS A 388 21.68 -9.00 -17.96
CA LYS A 388 22.11 -7.60 -17.84
C LYS A 388 23.13 -7.44 -16.72
N LYS A 389 24.39 -7.29 -17.12
CA LYS A 389 25.36 -6.43 -16.43
C LYS A 389 24.65 -5.10 -16.16
N ILE A 390 24.17 -4.87 -14.94
CA ILE A 390 23.72 -3.53 -14.55
C ILE A 390 24.98 -2.76 -14.18
N GLN A 391 25.58 -2.14 -15.19
CA GLN A 391 25.99 -0.76 -15.00
C GLN A 391 24.70 0.00 -14.68
N ILE A 392 24.62 0.62 -13.50
CA ILE A 392 23.59 1.63 -13.24
C ILE A 392 23.97 2.81 -14.12
N GLU A 393 23.55 2.80 -15.38
CA GLU A 393 23.64 3.98 -16.23
C GLU A 393 22.63 4.99 -15.66
N ARG A 394 23.13 5.98 -14.92
CA ARG A 394 22.35 7.19 -14.64
C ARG A 394 21.89 7.72 -16.00
N ILE A 395 20.57 7.79 -16.20
CA ILE A 395 20.00 8.35 -17.41
C ILE A 395 20.40 9.82 -17.42
N ASP A 396 21.31 10.18 -18.32
CA ASP A 396 21.70 11.57 -18.53
C ASP A 396 20.51 12.33 -19.13
N GLU A 397 19.91 13.23 -18.34
CA GLU A 397 18.78 14.06 -18.75
C GLU A 397 19.08 14.83 -20.04
N LYS A 398 20.34 15.25 -20.23
CA LYS A 398 20.79 15.95 -21.43
C LYS A 398 20.72 15.05 -22.66
N ASN A 399 21.14 13.80 -22.53
CA ASN A 399 21.04 12.81 -23.61
C ASN A 399 19.59 12.46 -23.95
N VAL A 400 18.72 12.35 -22.94
CA VAL A 400 17.28 12.12 -23.17
C VAL A 400 16.64 13.30 -23.90
N LYS A 401 16.90 14.53 -23.44
CA LYS A 401 16.42 15.74 -24.10
C LYS A 401 16.90 15.80 -25.55
N ASN A 402 18.16 15.47 -25.82
CA ASN A 402 18.69 15.42 -27.18
C ASN A 402 17.92 14.45 -28.08
N LYS A 403 17.54 13.26 -27.59
CA LYS A 403 16.71 12.30 -28.35
C LYS A 403 15.33 12.86 -28.71
N LEU A 404 14.71 13.62 -27.81
CA LEU A 404 13.43 14.29 -28.07
C LEU A 404 13.60 15.39 -29.12
N VAL A 405 14.68 16.18 -29.02
CA VAL A 405 15.02 17.21 -30.00
C VAL A 405 15.33 16.62 -31.38
N ASP A 406 15.92 15.43 -31.46
CA ASP A 406 16.16 14.76 -32.74
C ASP A 406 14.87 14.36 -33.46
N GLN A 407 13.78 14.10 -32.73
CA GLN A 407 12.46 13.94 -33.36
C GLN A 407 11.95 15.26 -33.93
N ILE A 408 12.13 16.37 -33.21
CA ILE A 408 11.78 17.71 -33.71
C ILE A 408 12.54 18.05 -35.00
N LYS A 409 13.83 17.72 -35.09
CA LYS A 409 14.64 17.99 -36.30
C LYS A 409 14.09 17.33 -37.57
N LYS A 410 13.51 16.13 -37.46
CA LYS A 410 13.01 15.31 -38.58
C LYS A 410 11.71 15.83 -39.22
N HIS A 411 11.01 16.72 -38.53
CA HIS A 411 9.69 17.22 -38.96
C HIS A 411 9.76 18.72 -39.26
N ASP A 412 8.82 19.18 -40.09
CA ASP A 412 8.78 20.58 -40.53
C ASP A 412 7.81 21.40 -39.66
N ILE A 413 6.76 20.75 -39.16
CA ILE A 413 5.74 21.34 -38.29
C ILE A 413 5.68 20.58 -36.98
N ILE A 414 5.74 21.28 -35.85
CA ILE A 414 5.61 20.71 -34.51
C ILE A 414 4.31 21.22 -33.89
N SER A 415 3.41 20.31 -33.54
CA SER A 415 2.17 20.60 -32.84
C SER A 415 2.29 20.21 -31.37
N PHE A 416 1.83 21.06 -30.47
CA PHE A 416 1.74 20.76 -29.03
C PHE A 416 0.29 20.75 -28.54
N ASP A 417 -0.04 19.87 -27.61
CA ASP A 417 -1.19 20.06 -26.72
C ASP A 417 -0.88 21.07 -25.59
N ILE A 418 -1.91 21.53 -24.87
CA ILE A 418 -1.79 22.51 -23.79
C ILE A 418 -1.71 21.84 -22.42
N PHE A 419 -2.79 21.22 -21.96
CA PHE A 419 -2.92 20.78 -20.56
C PHE A 419 -2.20 19.45 -20.32
N ASP A 420 -1.51 19.32 -19.19
CA ASP A 420 -0.58 18.22 -18.87
C ASP A 420 0.57 18.03 -19.90
N THR A 421 0.66 18.89 -20.91
CA THR A 421 1.70 18.91 -21.94
C THR A 421 2.57 20.17 -21.80
N LEU A 422 2.09 21.35 -22.24
CA LEU A 422 2.82 22.61 -22.09
C LEU A 422 2.62 23.24 -20.70
N LEU A 423 1.43 23.08 -20.14
CA LEU A 423 1.02 23.64 -18.86
C LEU A 423 0.51 22.53 -17.94
N VAL A 424 0.90 22.59 -16.67
CA VAL A 424 0.45 21.67 -15.62
C VAL A 424 -0.29 22.42 -14.53
N ARG A 425 -1.19 21.71 -13.83
CA ARG A 425 -1.87 22.20 -12.63
C ARG A 425 -1.19 21.62 -11.38
N PRO A 426 -1.27 22.28 -10.23
CA PRO A 426 -0.61 21.84 -9.00
C PRO A 426 -1.44 20.77 -8.25
N PHE A 427 -2.30 20.01 -8.93
CA PHE A 427 -3.24 19.07 -8.31
C PHE A 427 -3.05 17.65 -8.83
N ALA A 428 -3.36 16.65 -8.01
CA ALA A 428 -3.39 15.25 -8.43
C ALA A 428 -4.49 14.98 -9.47
N LYS A 429 -5.61 15.70 -9.37
CA LYS A 429 -6.66 15.68 -10.38
C LYS A 429 -7.02 17.11 -10.79
N PRO A 430 -7.18 17.41 -12.09
CA PRO A 430 -7.51 18.75 -12.54
C PRO A 430 -8.78 19.33 -11.91
N ASP A 431 -9.78 18.48 -11.64
CA ASP A 431 -11.07 18.87 -11.05
C ASP A 431 -11.00 19.10 -9.51
N ASP A 432 -9.89 18.78 -8.85
CA ASP A 432 -9.68 19.19 -7.45
C ASP A 432 -9.50 20.72 -7.32
N MET A 433 -9.24 21.44 -8.42
CA MET A 433 -9.33 22.90 -8.48
C MET A 433 -10.68 23.43 -7.99
N PHE A 434 -11.77 22.71 -8.23
CA PHE A 434 -13.09 23.17 -7.79
C PHE A 434 -13.26 23.06 -6.27
N ILE A 435 -12.53 22.17 -5.59
CA ILE A 435 -12.45 22.16 -4.13
C ILE A 435 -11.67 23.38 -3.64
N TYR A 436 -10.58 23.74 -4.33
CA TYR A 436 -9.81 24.95 -4.04
C TYR A 436 -10.63 26.24 -4.21
N MET A 437 -11.54 26.27 -5.19
CA MET A 437 -12.42 27.43 -5.45
C MET A 437 -13.58 27.54 -4.46
N GLN A 438 -14.02 26.44 -3.82
CA GLN A 438 -15.24 26.38 -3.01
C GLN A 438 -15.39 27.56 -2.02
N PRO A 439 -14.36 27.97 -1.25
CA PRO A 439 -14.53 29.07 -0.29
C PRO A 439 -14.87 30.42 -0.94
N GLU A 440 -14.44 30.67 -2.18
CA GLU A 440 -14.82 31.89 -2.91
C GLU A 440 -16.19 31.73 -3.59
N VAL A 441 -16.55 30.51 -4.00
CA VAL A 441 -17.88 30.19 -4.51
C VAL A 441 -18.94 30.43 -3.45
N ASP A 442 -18.70 30.02 -2.20
CA ASP A 442 -19.63 30.19 -1.08
C ASP A 442 -19.93 31.67 -0.78
N LYS A 443 -18.98 32.58 -1.08
CA LYS A 443 -19.19 34.03 -0.97
C LYS A 443 -20.08 34.59 -2.09
N ILE A 444 -20.09 33.94 -3.26
CA ILE A 444 -20.91 34.34 -4.40
C ILE A 444 -22.33 33.77 -4.26
N SER A 445 -22.44 32.49 -3.88
CA SER A 445 -23.73 31.82 -3.68
C SER A 445 -23.61 30.64 -2.71
N SER A 446 -24.44 30.64 -1.67
CA SER A 446 -24.57 29.54 -0.71
C SER A 446 -25.29 28.31 -1.27
N ASN A 447 -25.89 28.41 -2.47
CA ASN A 447 -26.67 27.33 -3.08
C ASN A 447 -25.78 26.27 -3.76
N LEU A 448 -24.46 26.45 -3.75
CA LEU A 448 -23.49 25.63 -4.49
C LEU A 448 -22.57 24.82 -3.56
N SER A 449 -23.15 24.06 -2.63
CA SER A 449 -22.42 23.39 -1.52
C SER A 449 -21.42 22.28 -1.93
N ASP A 450 -21.54 21.70 -3.12
CA ASP A 450 -20.54 20.79 -3.72
C ASP A 450 -20.22 21.28 -5.14
N PHE A 451 -19.45 22.38 -5.21
CA PHE A 451 -19.17 23.06 -6.46
C PHE A 451 -18.42 22.14 -7.45
N ARG A 452 -17.54 21.26 -6.96
CA ARG A 452 -16.85 20.28 -7.83
C ARG A 452 -17.84 19.43 -8.59
N LYS A 453 -18.79 18.81 -7.89
CA LYS A 453 -19.80 17.95 -8.53
C LYS A 453 -20.68 18.76 -9.48
N ILE A 454 -21.19 19.89 -9.02
CA ILE A 454 -22.08 20.78 -9.80
C ILE A 454 -21.38 21.21 -11.09
N ARG A 455 -20.12 21.66 -11.00
CA ARG A 455 -19.35 22.15 -12.14
C ARG A 455 -18.98 21.05 -13.14
N LEU A 456 -18.77 19.81 -12.69
CA LEU A 456 -18.56 18.65 -13.57
C LEU A 456 -19.83 18.25 -14.33
N GLU A 457 -21.00 18.43 -13.72
CA GLU A 457 -22.29 18.15 -14.35
C GLU A 457 -22.75 19.26 -15.30
N ALA A 458 -22.19 20.47 -15.19
CA ALA A 458 -22.58 21.66 -15.97
C ALA A 458 -22.68 21.43 -17.48
N LYS A 459 -21.80 20.61 -18.07
CA LYS A 459 -21.87 20.28 -19.51
C LYS A 459 -23.18 19.60 -19.90
N LYS A 460 -23.77 18.79 -19.01
CA LYS A 460 -25.02 18.05 -19.26
C LYS A 460 -26.27 18.94 -19.24
N PHE A 461 -26.17 20.13 -18.63
CA PHE A 461 -27.27 21.08 -18.54
C PHE A 461 -27.35 22.03 -19.74
N VAL A 462 -26.35 22.00 -20.62
CA VAL A 462 -26.35 22.81 -21.85
C VAL A 462 -27.12 22.06 -22.93
N HIS A 463 -28.12 22.70 -23.52
CA HIS A 463 -28.90 22.09 -24.58
C HIS A 463 -28.13 22.13 -25.91
N PRO A 464 -28.27 21.12 -26.81
CA PRO A 464 -27.53 21.07 -28.07
C PRO A 464 -27.75 22.29 -28.99
N GLU A 465 -28.92 22.92 -28.92
CA GLU A 465 -29.24 24.16 -29.64
C GLU A 465 -28.50 25.40 -29.14
N GLU A 466 -27.85 25.33 -27.99
CA GLU A 466 -27.16 26.46 -27.33
C GLU A 466 -25.67 26.55 -27.71
N HIS A 467 -25.14 25.58 -28.45
CA HIS A 467 -23.76 25.62 -28.92
C HIS A 467 -23.62 24.98 -30.30
N ILE A 468 -22.59 25.41 -31.03
CA ILE A 468 -22.27 24.87 -32.35
C ILE A 468 -20.99 24.05 -32.23
N GLY A 469 -21.01 22.82 -32.76
CA GLY A 469 -19.85 21.93 -32.77
C GLY A 469 -19.74 21.02 -31.55
N GLU A 470 -18.68 20.24 -31.51
CA GLU A 470 -18.52 19.12 -30.58
C GLU A 470 -18.14 19.53 -29.14
N GLU A 471 -17.59 20.74 -28.96
CA GLU A 471 -17.19 21.28 -27.65
C GLU A 471 -18.18 22.33 -27.14
N VAL A 472 -18.47 22.26 -25.84
CA VAL A 472 -19.37 23.19 -25.16
C VAL A 472 -18.53 24.30 -24.50
N PRO A 473 -18.64 25.57 -24.93
CA PRO A 473 -17.87 26.68 -24.36
C PRO A 473 -18.11 26.88 -22.87
N LEU A 474 -17.10 27.42 -22.16
CA LEU A 474 -17.17 27.61 -20.72
C LEU A 474 -18.37 28.45 -20.27
N PHE A 475 -18.60 29.58 -20.92
CA PHE A 475 -19.65 30.52 -20.53
C PHE A 475 -21.05 29.89 -20.63
N ALA A 476 -21.30 29.10 -21.70
CA ALA A 476 -22.55 28.36 -21.85
C ALA A 476 -22.82 27.40 -20.68
N ARG A 477 -21.77 26.76 -20.15
CA ARG A 477 -21.87 25.88 -18.96
C ARG A 477 -22.31 26.67 -17.72
N TYR A 478 -21.79 27.88 -17.53
CA TYR A 478 -22.17 28.74 -16.41
C TYR A 478 -23.57 29.33 -16.54
N VAL A 479 -23.99 29.70 -17.76
CA VAL A 479 -25.38 30.11 -18.03
C VAL A 479 -26.35 28.96 -17.71
N ALA A 480 -26.02 27.74 -18.11
CA ALA A 480 -26.82 26.57 -17.79
C ALA A 480 -26.88 26.29 -16.27
N LEU A 481 -25.77 26.47 -15.55
CA LEU A 481 -25.77 26.40 -14.08
C LEU A 481 -26.69 27.45 -13.46
N GLY A 482 -26.66 28.69 -13.96
CA GLY A 482 -27.51 29.76 -13.42
C GLY A 482 -29.00 29.44 -13.50
N ARG A 483 -29.44 28.82 -14.60
CA ARG A 483 -30.84 28.36 -14.76
C ARG A 483 -31.22 27.20 -13.86
N ASN A 484 -30.29 26.29 -13.54
CA ASN A 484 -30.57 25.07 -12.77
C ASN A 484 -30.44 25.27 -11.25
N TYR A 485 -29.75 26.33 -10.81
CA TYR A 485 -29.46 26.61 -9.39
C TYR A 485 -29.94 28.00 -8.95
N ASP A 486 -30.84 28.61 -9.71
CA ASP A 486 -31.44 29.93 -9.44
C ASP A 486 -30.41 31.02 -9.13
N LEU A 487 -29.37 31.13 -9.96
CA LEU A 487 -28.33 32.15 -9.81
C LEU A 487 -28.66 33.40 -10.64
N SER A 488 -28.37 34.58 -10.08
CA SER A 488 -28.48 35.83 -10.83
C SER A 488 -27.42 35.91 -11.94
N ASN A 489 -27.64 36.78 -12.93
CA ASN A 489 -26.67 37.01 -14.00
C ASN A 489 -25.32 37.50 -13.45
N GLU A 490 -25.32 38.32 -12.40
CA GLU A 490 -24.10 38.78 -11.72
C GLU A 490 -23.35 37.61 -11.08
N GLN A 491 -24.06 36.68 -10.43
CA GLN A 491 -23.45 35.48 -9.83
C GLN A 491 -22.85 34.56 -10.90
N VAL A 492 -23.56 34.36 -12.01
CA VAL A 492 -23.06 33.58 -13.16
C VAL A 492 -21.76 34.17 -13.71
N ILE A 493 -21.72 35.48 -13.93
CA ILE A 493 -20.52 36.18 -14.42
C ILE A 493 -19.38 36.11 -13.39
N ALA A 494 -19.69 36.27 -12.10
CA ALA A 494 -18.70 36.18 -11.03
C ALA A 494 -18.06 34.79 -10.96
N LEU A 495 -18.84 33.72 -11.05
CA LEU A 495 -18.34 32.34 -11.03
C LEU A 495 -17.51 32.01 -12.28
N TYR A 496 -17.96 32.45 -13.47
CA TYR A 496 -17.19 32.32 -14.70
C TYR A 496 -15.81 32.99 -14.58
N ASN A 497 -15.77 34.24 -14.12
CA ASN A 497 -14.53 34.98 -13.92
C ASN A 497 -13.65 34.35 -12.83
N LEU A 498 -14.25 33.83 -11.75
CA LEU A 498 -13.52 33.13 -10.70
C LEU A 498 -12.76 31.91 -11.24
N GLU A 499 -13.37 31.10 -12.13
CA GLU A 499 -12.67 29.98 -12.77
C GLU A 499 -11.51 30.45 -13.66
N LEU A 500 -11.74 31.49 -14.49
CA LEU A 500 -10.69 32.04 -15.34
C LEU A 500 -9.50 32.58 -14.54
N GLU A 501 -9.76 33.36 -13.49
CA GLU A 501 -8.70 33.91 -12.63
C GLU A 501 -8.01 32.81 -11.82
N THR A 502 -8.75 31.79 -11.38
CA THR A 502 -8.14 30.62 -10.72
C THR A 502 -7.20 29.88 -11.66
N GLU A 503 -7.62 29.60 -12.90
CA GLU A 503 -6.80 28.92 -13.91
C GLU A 503 -5.52 29.72 -14.24
N LYS A 504 -5.63 31.05 -14.43
CA LYS A 504 -4.45 31.93 -14.59
C LYS A 504 -3.51 31.84 -13.39
N LYS A 505 -4.07 31.80 -12.17
CA LYS A 505 -3.28 31.72 -10.93
C LYS A 505 -2.55 30.39 -10.80
N ILE A 506 -3.14 29.26 -11.20
CA ILE A 506 -2.58 27.93 -10.90
C ILE A 506 -1.78 27.30 -12.05
N LEU A 507 -2.04 27.66 -13.30
CA LEU A 507 -1.37 27.04 -14.44
C LEU A 507 0.11 27.45 -14.46
N ARG A 508 0.99 26.47 -14.62
CA ARG A 508 2.45 26.65 -14.63
C ARG A 508 3.07 25.95 -15.82
N PRO A 509 4.20 26.47 -16.34
CA PRO A 509 4.88 25.84 -17.47
C PRO A 509 5.45 24.48 -17.05
N ARG A 510 5.23 23.45 -17.88
CA ARG A 510 5.95 22.18 -17.79
C ARG A 510 7.32 22.37 -18.44
N LYS A 511 8.39 22.30 -17.64
CA LYS A 511 9.72 22.75 -18.03
C LYS A 511 10.23 22.02 -19.27
N ILE A 512 10.18 20.69 -19.29
CA ILE A 512 10.63 19.91 -20.46
C ILE A 512 9.86 20.25 -21.75
N ALA A 513 8.55 20.49 -21.66
CA ALA A 513 7.74 20.77 -22.85
C ALA A 513 8.00 22.17 -23.39
N VAL A 514 8.14 23.16 -22.51
CA VAL A 514 8.50 24.54 -22.89
C VAL A 514 9.92 24.59 -23.46
N ASP A 515 10.85 23.79 -22.92
CA ASP A 515 12.18 23.62 -23.49
C ASP A 515 12.14 23.08 -24.94
N LEU A 516 11.29 22.07 -25.19
CA LEU A 516 11.09 21.52 -26.54
C LEU A 516 10.41 22.51 -27.48
N PHE A 517 9.44 23.27 -26.98
CA PHE A 517 8.77 24.35 -27.73
C PHE A 517 9.79 25.41 -28.18
N ASN A 518 10.62 25.90 -27.25
CA ASN A 518 11.65 26.90 -27.53
C ASN A 518 12.71 26.37 -28.51
N GLU A 519 13.10 25.11 -28.36
CA GLU A 519 14.05 24.47 -29.28
C GLU A 519 13.48 24.32 -30.70
N ALA A 520 12.20 23.96 -30.84
CA ALA A 520 11.53 23.91 -32.14
C ALA A 520 11.53 25.29 -32.83
N LYS A 521 11.25 26.37 -32.06
CA LYS A 521 11.34 27.74 -32.58
C LYS A 521 12.77 28.11 -32.97
N ARG A 522 13.76 27.78 -32.14
CA ARG A 522 15.19 28.05 -32.41
C ARG A 522 15.67 27.37 -33.69
N LEU A 523 15.15 26.18 -33.99
CA LEU A 523 15.44 25.42 -35.21
C LEU A 523 14.64 25.91 -36.44
N GLY A 524 13.88 27.00 -36.33
CA GLY A 524 13.11 27.56 -37.44
C GLY A 524 11.92 26.70 -37.86
N LYS A 525 11.44 25.79 -37.00
CA LYS A 525 10.27 24.96 -37.29
C LYS A 525 8.99 25.79 -37.18
N LYS A 526 7.97 25.41 -37.95
CA LYS A 526 6.62 25.94 -37.77
C LYS A 526 6.01 25.29 -36.54
N VAL A 527 5.66 26.06 -35.52
CA VAL A 527 5.14 25.56 -34.25
C VAL A 527 3.67 25.92 -34.12
N ILE A 528 2.82 24.94 -33.88
CA ILE A 528 1.38 25.12 -33.67
C ILE A 528 0.96 24.54 -32.33
N ILE A 529 -0.17 25.01 -31.81
CA ILE A 529 -0.78 24.51 -30.58
C ILE A 529 -2.20 24.06 -30.91
N THR A 530 -2.56 22.83 -30.51
CA THR A 530 -3.86 22.22 -30.79
C THR A 530 -4.39 21.55 -29.52
N SER A 531 -5.50 22.05 -28.98
CA SER A 531 -6.07 21.51 -27.73
C SER A 531 -7.59 21.42 -27.76
N ASP A 532 -8.09 20.34 -27.14
CA ASP A 532 -9.51 20.16 -26.86
C ASP A 532 -9.83 20.89 -25.56
N THR A 533 -10.45 22.06 -25.68
CA THR A 533 -10.74 22.90 -24.54
C THR A 533 -12.01 23.72 -24.73
N PHE A 534 -12.75 23.88 -23.64
CA PHE A 534 -13.92 24.75 -23.54
C PHE A 534 -13.56 26.23 -23.32
N PHE A 535 -12.29 26.56 -23.08
CA PHE A 535 -11.85 27.94 -22.91
C PHE A 535 -11.81 28.67 -24.25
N GLU A 536 -12.16 29.95 -24.24
CA GLU A 536 -12.03 30.81 -25.41
C GLU A 536 -10.56 31.00 -25.81
N LYS A 537 -10.33 31.20 -27.11
CA LYS A 537 -8.98 31.38 -27.67
C LYS A 537 -8.24 32.53 -26.99
N ALA A 538 -8.88 33.68 -26.80
CA ALA A 538 -8.27 34.85 -26.19
C ALA A 538 -7.74 34.58 -24.76
N PHE A 539 -8.48 33.81 -23.97
CA PHE A 539 -8.05 33.39 -22.64
C PHE A 539 -6.82 32.48 -22.71
N ILE A 540 -6.81 31.49 -23.61
CA ILE A 540 -5.67 30.60 -23.81
C ILE A 540 -4.43 31.38 -24.27
N GLU A 541 -4.57 32.35 -25.18
CA GLU A 541 -3.46 33.21 -25.62
C GLU A 541 -2.87 34.00 -24.45
N GLN A 542 -3.74 34.53 -23.57
CA GLN A 542 -3.31 35.22 -22.34
C GLN A 542 -2.53 34.28 -21.42
N VAL A 543 -3.05 33.09 -21.12
CA VAL A 543 -2.41 32.11 -20.23
C VAL A 543 -1.06 31.65 -20.78
N LEU A 544 -0.97 31.34 -22.09
CA LEU A 544 0.29 30.95 -22.73
C LEU A 544 1.32 32.09 -22.65
N SER A 545 0.90 33.33 -22.91
CA SER A 545 1.74 34.53 -22.85
C SER A 545 2.31 34.77 -21.44
N MET A 546 1.47 34.64 -20.40
CA MET A 546 1.87 34.78 -19.00
C MET A 546 2.91 33.72 -18.57
N ASN A 547 2.85 32.53 -19.16
CA ASN A 547 3.77 31.42 -18.89
C ASN A 547 4.97 31.38 -19.85
N GLY A 548 5.22 32.47 -20.59
CA GLY A 548 6.39 32.59 -21.47
C GLY A 548 6.31 31.80 -22.79
N ILE A 549 5.16 31.23 -23.12
CA ILE A 549 4.94 30.47 -24.37
C ILE A 549 4.42 31.42 -25.43
N LYS A 550 5.35 31.99 -26.22
CA LYS A 550 5.06 33.01 -27.24
C LYS A 550 5.65 32.62 -28.59
N GLY A 551 5.14 33.25 -29.65
CA GLY A 551 5.71 33.12 -30.99
C GLY A 551 5.37 31.82 -31.72
N TYR A 552 4.35 31.07 -31.31
CA TYR A 552 3.78 29.99 -32.15
C TYR A 552 3.09 30.60 -33.38
N ASP A 553 3.00 29.81 -34.45
CA ASP A 553 2.49 30.22 -35.75
C ASP A 553 0.96 30.06 -35.88
N LEU A 554 0.36 29.15 -35.11
CA LEU A 554 -1.08 28.91 -35.10
C LEU A 554 -1.54 28.34 -33.75
N LEU A 555 -2.67 28.83 -33.23
CA LEU A 555 -3.39 28.25 -32.09
C LEU A 555 -4.77 27.79 -32.53
N PHE A 556 -5.04 26.51 -32.31
CA PHE A 556 -6.32 25.85 -32.56
C PHE A 556 -6.93 25.36 -31.23
N VAL A 557 -8.11 25.85 -30.90
CA VAL A 557 -8.89 25.43 -29.72
C VAL A 557 -10.27 24.96 -30.14
N SER A 558 -10.73 23.84 -29.56
CA SER A 558 -12.00 23.22 -29.98
C SER A 558 -13.23 24.08 -29.70
N SER A 559 -13.24 24.89 -28.64
CA SER A 559 -14.32 25.85 -28.32
C SER A 559 -14.64 26.83 -29.45
N GLN A 560 -13.66 27.18 -30.30
CA GLN A 560 -13.85 28.13 -31.40
C GLN A 560 -14.21 27.44 -32.72
N HIS A 561 -13.66 26.25 -32.96
CA HIS A 561 -13.77 25.57 -34.25
C HIS A 561 -14.79 24.43 -34.26
N GLY A 562 -15.23 23.97 -33.08
CA GLY A 562 -16.20 22.88 -32.95
C GLY A 562 -15.66 21.50 -33.30
N LEU A 563 -14.34 21.34 -33.51
CA LEU A 563 -13.70 20.08 -33.90
C LEU A 563 -12.76 19.60 -32.79
N LEU A 564 -12.87 18.32 -32.43
CA LEU A 564 -12.07 17.70 -31.36
C LEU A 564 -10.94 16.82 -31.91
N LYS A 565 -9.81 16.78 -31.19
CA LYS A 565 -8.79 15.72 -31.28
C LYS A 565 -9.36 14.39 -30.79
N ALA A 566 -10.24 14.41 -29.79
CA ALA A 566 -10.85 13.23 -29.19
C ALA A 566 -11.67 12.40 -30.20
N THR A 567 -12.32 13.06 -31.15
CA THR A 567 -12.99 12.40 -32.29
C THR A 567 -12.07 12.27 -33.51
N GLY A 568 -11.02 13.08 -33.56
CA GLY A 568 -10.04 13.13 -34.66
C GLY A 568 -10.43 14.10 -35.78
N ASN A 569 -11.58 14.76 -35.68
CA ASN A 569 -12.14 15.62 -36.73
C ASN A 569 -11.30 16.89 -36.97
N VAL A 570 -10.46 17.28 -36.02
CA VAL A 570 -9.53 18.41 -36.17
C VAL A 570 -8.40 18.14 -37.18
N TYR A 571 -7.92 16.90 -37.31
CA TYR A 571 -6.71 16.62 -38.09
C TYR A 571 -6.90 16.87 -39.60
N PRO A 572 -8.01 16.44 -40.26
CA PRO A 572 -8.28 16.81 -41.65
C PRO A 572 -8.30 18.33 -41.88
N TYR A 573 -8.89 19.08 -40.95
CA TYR A 573 -8.92 20.53 -41.01
C TYR A 573 -7.51 21.13 -40.91
N LEU A 574 -6.69 20.65 -39.96
CA LEU A 574 -5.32 21.11 -39.78
C LEU A 574 -4.45 20.80 -41.01
N LEU A 575 -4.53 19.60 -41.58
CA LEU A 575 -3.77 19.23 -42.78
C LEU A 575 -4.09 20.14 -43.96
N LYS A 576 -5.38 20.43 -44.17
CA LYS A 576 -5.83 21.39 -45.21
C LYS A 576 -5.34 22.80 -44.92
N LYS A 577 -5.48 23.28 -43.68
CA LYS A 577 -5.10 24.64 -43.26
C LYS A 577 -3.59 24.88 -43.34
N LEU A 578 -2.80 23.87 -43.01
CA LEU A 578 -1.33 23.93 -43.02
C LEU A 578 -0.73 23.64 -44.38
N ASN A 579 -1.51 23.09 -45.32
CA ASN A 579 -1.07 22.64 -46.63
C ASN A 579 0.18 21.74 -46.53
N SER A 580 0.11 20.72 -45.66
CA SER A 580 1.25 19.86 -45.35
C SER A 580 0.85 18.38 -45.38
N LYS A 581 1.82 17.52 -45.69
CA LYS A 581 1.65 16.06 -45.60
C LYS A 581 1.66 15.64 -44.12
N PRO A 582 0.85 14.65 -43.71
CA PRO A 582 0.79 14.21 -42.32
C PRO A 582 2.16 13.82 -41.72
N SER A 583 2.98 13.12 -42.50
CA SER A 583 4.32 12.67 -42.11
C SER A 583 5.33 13.79 -41.83
N LYS A 584 5.01 15.05 -42.19
CA LYS A 584 5.83 16.23 -41.88
C LYS A 584 5.45 16.91 -40.57
N ILE A 585 4.40 16.43 -39.91
CA ILE A 585 3.89 16.97 -38.66
C ILE A 585 4.25 16.02 -37.52
N LEU A 586 4.83 16.56 -36.45
CA LEU A 586 5.00 15.87 -35.17
C LEU A 586 4.03 16.46 -34.15
N HIS A 587 3.10 15.67 -33.63
CA HIS A 587 2.22 16.06 -32.53
C HIS A 587 2.76 15.55 -31.17
N ILE A 588 2.88 16.46 -30.21
CA ILE A 588 3.36 16.21 -28.85
C ILE A 588 2.21 16.45 -27.88
N GLY A 589 1.80 15.42 -27.13
CA GLY A 589 0.69 15.47 -26.18
C GLY A 589 0.77 14.39 -25.09
N ASP A 590 -0.05 14.51 -24.05
CA ASP A 590 -0.05 13.63 -22.88
C ASP A 590 -1.03 12.45 -23.00
N ASN A 591 -2.11 12.63 -23.77
CA ASN A 591 -3.21 11.70 -23.78
C ASN A 591 -3.03 10.66 -24.89
N HIS A 592 -2.70 9.44 -24.50
CA HIS A 592 -2.46 8.36 -25.45
C HIS A 592 -3.63 8.11 -26.43
N ALA A 593 -4.88 8.20 -25.98
CA ALA A 593 -6.02 7.98 -26.87
C ALA A 593 -6.26 9.17 -27.83
N VAL A 594 -6.19 10.38 -27.28
CA VAL A 594 -6.57 11.62 -27.98
C VAL A 594 -5.43 12.15 -28.86
N ASP A 595 -4.21 12.25 -28.33
CA ASP A 595 -3.08 12.87 -28.99
C ASP A 595 -2.27 11.87 -29.82
N ILE A 596 -2.22 10.60 -29.41
CA ILE A 596 -1.37 9.60 -30.05
C ILE A 596 -2.18 8.75 -31.03
N VAL A 597 -3.16 7.98 -30.53
CA VAL A 597 -3.94 7.06 -31.36
C VAL A 597 -4.71 7.80 -32.45
N ASN A 598 -5.41 8.88 -32.13
CA ASN A 598 -6.21 9.60 -33.13
C ASN A 598 -5.36 10.38 -34.13
N ALA A 599 -4.22 10.95 -33.74
CA ALA A 599 -3.30 11.59 -34.70
C ALA A 599 -2.69 10.55 -35.67
N ASN A 600 -2.26 9.40 -35.15
CA ASN A 600 -1.68 8.33 -35.96
C ASN A 600 -2.66 7.75 -37.00
N LYS A 601 -3.98 7.76 -36.74
CA LYS A 601 -5.00 7.35 -37.74
C LYS A 601 -4.96 8.20 -39.01
N TYR A 602 -4.44 9.42 -38.92
CA TYR A 602 -4.24 10.32 -40.05
C TYR A 602 -2.78 10.39 -40.50
N GLU A 603 -1.94 9.43 -40.10
CA GLU A 603 -0.51 9.33 -40.45
C GLU A 603 0.37 10.49 -39.93
N ILE A 604 -0.12 11.24 -38.94
CA ILE A 604 0.66 12.28 -38.25
C ILE A 604 1.63 11.59 -37.29
N SER A 605 2.90 11.98 -37.31
CA SER A 605 3.88 11.44 -36.37
C SER A 605 3.61 11.95 -34.95
N THR A 606 3.85 11.13 -33.95
CA THR A 606 3.49 11.45 -32.56
C THR A 606 4.64 11.22 -31.59
N LEU A 607 4.68 12.04 -30.54
CA LEU A 607 5.57 11.88 -29.40
C LEU A 607 4.74 11.99 -28.13
N HIS A 608 4.68 10.90 -27.39
CA HIS A 608 3.89 10.81 -26.17
C HIS A 608 4.67 11.37 -24.98
N LEU A 609 4.18 12.47 -24.43
CA LEU A 609 4.72 13.10 -23.23
C LEU A 609 3.77 12.86 -22.05
N ASP A 610 3.84 11.67 -21.46
CA ASP A 610 2.99 11.26 -20.33
C ASP A 610 2.74 12.38 -19.31
N SER A 611 1.49 12.51 -18.86
CA SER A 611 1.11 13.38 -17.73
C SER A 611 1.99 13.09 -16.52
N THR A 612 2.49 14.16 -15.88
CA THR A 612 3.38 14.11 -14.72
C THR A 612 2.79 13.27 -13.59
N VAL A 613 1.50 13.49 -13.26
CA VAL A 613 0.80 12.77 -12.19
C VAL A 613 0.61 11.30 -12.53
N LYS A 614 0.15 10.97 -13.74
CA LYS A 614 -0.04 9.56 -14.17
C LYS A 614 1.30 8.82 -14.16
N ASN A 615 2.37 9.46 -14.60
CA ASN A 615 3.71 8.87 -14.63
C ASN A 615 4.22 8.65 -13.19
N PHE A 616 4.03 9.63 -12.31
CA PHE A 616 4.37 9.56 -10.89
C PHE A 616 3.63 8.41 -10.18
N GLU A 617 2.31 8.30 -10.34
CA GLU A 617 1.51 7.22 -9.73
C GLU A 617 1.93 5.82 -10.22
N LYS A 618 2.33 5.72 -11.50
CA LYS A 618 2.69 4.45 -12.13
C LYS A 618 4.10 3.98 -11.76
N LYS A 619 5.07 4.90 -11.67
CA LYS A 619 6.50 4.56 -11.59
C LYS A 619 7.17 4.95 -10.26
N SER A 620 6.66 5.94 -9.53
CA SER A 620 7.26 6.35 -8.24
C SER A 620 6.68 5.52 -7.09
N LEU A 621 7.57 5.11 -6.18
CA LEU A 621 7.17 4.50 -4.91
C LEU A 621 6.48 5.49 -3.97
N LEU A 622 6.65 6.79 -4.20
CA LEU A 622 6.15 7.87 -3.35
C LEU A 622 4.65 8.13 -3.53
N GLY A 623 4.10 7.94 -4.73
CA GLY A 623 2.71 8.35 -5.05
C GLY A 623 1.65 7.76 -4.12
N LYS A 624 1.85 6.54 -3.63
CA LYS A 624 0.93 5.84 -2.71
C LYS A 624 1.14 6.22 -1.23
N GLN A 625 2.24 6.88 -0.89
CA GLN A 625 2.63 7.19 0.48
C GLN A 625 2.19 8.58 0.93
N ILE A 626 1.97 9.51 -0.01
CA ILE A 626 1.44 10.84 0.28
C ILE A 626 -0.01 10.71 0.73
N LYS A 627 -0.25 10.93 2.02
CA LYS A 627 -1.55 10.88 2.67
C LYS A 627 -1.77 12.16 3.45
N HIS A 628 -3.01 12.62 3.48
CA HIS A 628 -3.45 13.75 4.28
C HIS A 628 -4.97 13.69 4.47
N ASN A 629 -5.47 14.15 5.61
CA ASN A 629 -6.90 14.17 5.91
C ASN A 629 -7.69 15.13 5.00
N SER A 630 -7.15 16.34 4.76
CA SER A 630 -7.69 17.23 3.72
C SER A 630 -7.41 16.68 2.32
N VAL A 631 -8.48 16.42 1.57
CA VAL A 631 -8.43 15.97 0.17
C VAL A 631 -7.68 16.97 -0.70
N LEU A 632 -7.90 18.26 -0.48
CA LEU A 632 -7.26 19.33 -1.24
C LEU A 632 -5.75 19.37 -0.99
N ILE A 633 -5.31 19.35 0.28
CA ILE A 633 -3.87 19.37 0.61
C ILE A 633 -3.18 18.12 0.07
N ARG A 634 -3.81 16.94 0.19
CA ARG A 634 -3.29 15.71 -0.42
C ARG A 634 -3.10 15.86 -1.92
N SER A 635 -4.09 16.41 -2.61
CA SER A 635 -4.06 16.63 -4.06
C SER A 635 -2.97 17.65 -4.46
N ILE A 636 -2.83 18.74 -3.70
CA ILE A 636 -1.79 19.76 -3.92
C ILE A 636 -0.40 19.14 -3.80
N PHE A 637 -0.16 18.39 -2.71
CA PHE A 637 1.16 17.79 -2.46
C PHE A 637 1.50 16.77 -3.54
N GLN A 638 0.57 15.89 -3.88
CA GLN A 638 0.75 14.92 -4.96
C GLN A 638 1.00 15.61 -6.30
N GLY A 639 0.22 16.64 -6.66
CA GLY A 639 0.36 17.37 -7.91
C GLY A 639 1.70 18.09 -8.03
N LEU A 640 2.07 18.88 -7.01
CA LEU A 640 3.35 19.60 -6.97
C LEU A 640 4.55 18.65 -7.03
N ILE A 641 4.55 17.59 -6.21
CA ILE A 641 5.64 16.61 -6.17
C ILE A 641 5.72 15.85 -7.51
N ALA A 642 4.59 15.43 -8.08
CA ALA A 642 4.56 14.77 -9.37
C ALA A 642 5.09 15.67 -10.50
N ASN A 643 4.67 16.93 -10.53
CA ASN A 643 5.12 17.92 -11.51
C ASN A 643 6.64 18.13 -11.45
N LYS A 644 7.24 18.05 -10.26
CA LYS A 644 8.69 18.17 -10.11
C LYS A 644 9.44 16.90 -10.47
N ILE A 645 9.07 15.77 -9.86
CA ILE A 645 9.79 14.49 -9.99
C ILE A 645 9.61 13.88 -11.38
N SER A 646 8.44 14.08 -12.00
CA SER A 646 8.04 13.45 -13.26
C SER A 646 7.91 14.45 -14.40
N ASP A 647 8.51 15.65 -14.29
CA ASP A 647 8.51 16.67 -15.35
C ASP A 647 8.93 16.03 -16.68
N ASN A 648 10.06 15.33 -16.68
CA ASN A 648 10.54 14.51 -17.79
C ASN A 648 10.15 13.02 -17.59
N PRO A 649 9.19 12.49 -18.35
CA PRO A 649 8.67 11.14 -18.13
C PRO A 649 9.66 10.03 -18.52
N LEU A 650 10.73 10.39 -19.22
CA LEU A 650 11.79 9.50 -19.68
C LEU A 650 12.97 9.39 -18.70
N THR A 651 13.06 10.28 -17.70
CA THR A 651 14.13 10.24 -16.68
C THR A 651 13.67 9.55 -15.39
N LEU A 652 12.37 9.36 -15.20
CA LEU A 652 11.81 8.64 -14.05
C LEU A 652 12.25 7.17 -14.07
N GLN A 653 13.15 6.82 -13.16
CA GLN A 653 13.64 5.46 -12.99
C GLN A 653 12.73 4.73 -11.99
N SER A 654 12.46 3.45 -12.26
CA SER A 654 11.63 2.61 -11.37
C SER A 654 12.39 1.33 -11.04
N PRO A 655 12.41 0.87 -9.77
CA PRO A 655 11.79 1.51 -8.61
C PRO A 655 12.60 2.70 -8.08
N SER A 656 11.93 3.82 -7.76
CA SER A 656 12.52 4.98 -7.09
C SER A 656 11.45 5.82 -6.40
N TYR A 657 11.85 6.55 -5.34
CA TYR A 657 11.07 7.62 -4.73
C TYR A 657 11.34 8.97 -5.39
N VAL A 658 12.61 9.33 -5.57
CA VAL A 658 13.04 10.71 -5.90
C VAL A 658 14.06 10.78 -7.04
N ASN A 659 14.22 9.68 -7.80
CA ASN A 659 15.16 9.51 -8.91
C ASN A 659 16.63 9.66 -8.54
N GLY A 660 17.02 9.34 -7.29
CA GLY A 660 18.40 9.53 -6.85
C GLY A 660 18.86 10.98 -7.02
N ASN A 661 18.03 11.93 -6.58
CA ASN A 661 18.32 13.36 -6.69
C ASN A 661 18.00 14.07 -5.36
N PHE A 662 18.98 14.79 -4.81
CA PHE A 662 18.86 15.47 -3.51
C PHE A 662 17.89 16.65 -3.52
N TYR A 663 17.75 17.38 -4.63
CA TYR A 663 16.74 18.44 -4.75
C TYR A 663 15.33 17.85 -4.71
N ASN A 664 15.07 16.77 -5.46
CA ASN A 664 13.79 16.07 -5.41
C ASN A 664 13.51 15.48 -4.02
N PHE A 665 14.55 14.96 -3.36
CA PHE A 665 14.45 14.52 -1.97
C PHE A 665 13.99 15.66 -1.05
N GLY A 666 14.64 16.82 -1.17
CA GLY A 666 14.27 18.02 -0.43
C GLY A 666 12.84 18.47 -0.70
N TYR A 667 12.44 18.51 -1.96
CA TYR A 667 11.11 18.95 -2.39
C TYR A 667 10.00 18.00 -1.92
N ALA A 668 10.25 16.68 -1.95
CA ALA A 668 9.22 15.67 -1.74
C ALA A 668 9.10 15.16 -0.30
N PHE A 669 10.19 15.18 0.47
CA PHE A 669 10.21 14.71 1.85
C PHE A 669 10.39 15.84 2.85
N PHE A 670 11.51 16.57 2.77
CA PHE A 670 11.84 17.55 3.80
C PHE A 670 11.02 18.85 3.67
N GLY A 671 10.57 19.22 2.47
CA GLY A 671 9.68 20.35 2.21
C GLY A 671 8.37 20.25 3.01
N PRO A 672 7.58 19.17 2.86
CA PRO A 672 6.40 18.95 3.67
C PRO A 672 6.66 19.00 5.19
N ILE A 673 7.73 18.35 5.66
CA ILE A 673 8.10 18.33 7.09
C ILE A 673 8.43 19.74 7.60
N LEU A 674 9.22 20.49 6.83
CA LEU A 674 9.64 21.85 7.16
C LEU A 674 8.47 22.83 7.12
N LEU A 675 7.53 22.66 6.19
CA LEU A 675 6.29 23.43 6.13
C LEU A 675 5.47 23.25 7.41
N GLY A 676 5.24 21.99 7.81
CA GLY A 676 4.49 21.66 9.01
C GLY A 676 5.14 22.23 10.28
N PHE A 677 6.46 22.08 10.42
CA PHE A 677 7.19 22.60 11.58
C PHE A 677 7.18 24.14 11.63
N SER A 678 7.40 24.81 10.51
CA SER A 678 7.44 26.28 10.44
C SER A 678 6.06 26.89 10.69
N LYS A 679 5.01 26.28 10.15
CA LYS A 679 3.62 26.69 10.44
C LYS A 679 3.30 26.51 11.93
N TRP A 680 3.63 25.35 12.51
CA TRP A 680 3.40 25.10 13.93
C TRP A 680 4.15 26.11 14.81
N LEU A 681 5.39 26.47 14.47
CA LEU A 681 6.14 27.51 15.17
C LEU A 681 5.41 28.86 15.13
N ILE A 682 4.91 29.26 13.95
CA ILE A 682 4.16 30.52 13.79
C ILE A 682 2.89 30.52 14.63
N GLU A 683 2.05 29.47 14.52
CA GLU A 683 0.78 29.42 15.25
C GLU A 683 0.98 29.31 16.77
N THR A 684 1.94 28.50 17.19
CA THR A 684 2.22 28.26 18.61
C THR A 684 2.88 29.49 19.24
N SER A 685 3.80 30.17 18.54
CA SER A 685 4.41 31.41 19.03
C SER A 685 3.40 32.54 19.19
N LYS A 686 2.45 32.68 18.27
CA LYS A 686 1.32 33.60 18.42
C LYS A 686 0.46 33.26 19.63
N LYS A 687 0.06 31.99 19.76
CA LYS A 687 -0.74 31.52 20.90
C LYS A 687 -0.05 31.75 22.24
N ASP A 688 1.26 31.61 22.27
CA ASP A 688 2.07 31.81 23.47
C ASP A 688 2.47 33.28 23.68
N ASN A 689 2.04 34.21 22.82
CA ASN A 689 2.41 35.63 22.83
C ASN A 689 3.93 35.86 22.84
N ILE A 690 4.68 35.10 22.05
CA ILE A 690 6.12 35.29 21.89
C ILE A 690 6.35 36.48 20.95
N ASP A 691 7.19 37.42 21.34
CA ASP A 691 7.55 38.61 20.55
C ASP A 691 8.71 38.33 19.59
N HIS A 692 9.62 37.42 19.99
CA HIS A 692 10.87 37.16 19.28
C HIS A 692 11.29 35.68 19.33
N LEU A 693 11.46 35.07 18.16
CA LEU A 693 12.03 33.75 17.97
C LEU A 693 13.51 33.83 17.56
N TYR A 694 14.37 33.15 18.31
CA TYR A 694 15.80 33.04 18.04
C TYR A 694 16.15 31.63 17.54
N PHE A 695 16.51 31.51 16.28
CA PHE A 695 16.87 30.25 15.65
C PHE A 695 18.35 29.95 15.90
N LEU A 696 18.65 28.88 16.65
CA LEU A 696 20.03 28.54 16.97
C LEU A 696 20.82 28.10 15.73
N SER A 697 22.11 28.41 15.73
CA SER A 697 22.97 28.16 14.57
C SER A 697 23.07 26.69 14.17
N ARG A 698 23.42 26.48 12.90
CA ARG A 698 23.47 25.18 12.20
C ARG A 698 22.09 24.62 11.89
N ASP A 699 21.36 24.17 12.91
CA ASP A 699 20.15 23.36 12.73
C ASP A 699 18.89 24.23 12.56
N GLY A 700 18.89 25.43 13.18
CA GLY A 700 17.80 26.40 13.07
C GLY A 700 17.84 27.26 11.81
N ASP A 701 18.93 27.25 11.02
CA ASP A 701 19.10 28.11 9.84
C ASP A 701 18.00 27.89 8.79
N ILE A 702 17.76 26.62 8.44
CA ILE A 702 16.75 26.26 7.44
C ILE A 702 15.33 26.57 7.92
N VAL A 703 15.08 26.44 9.23
CA VAL A 703 13.79 26.74 9.84
C VAL A 703 13.55 28.25 9.86
N ASN A 704 14.58 29.05 10.16
CA ASN A 704 14.50 30.52 10.05
C ASN A 704 14.12 30.93 8.62
N LYS A 705 14.83 30.40 7.62
CA LYS A 705 14.55 30.66 6.20
C LYS A 705 13.13 30.25 5.79
N ALA A 706 12.63 29.14 6.34
CA ALA A 706 11.28 28.68 6.08
C ALA A 706 10.22 29.59 6.73
N CYS A 707 10.40 29.98 8.00
CA CYS A 707 9.52 30.95 8.67
C CYS A 707 9.53 32.31 7.97
N ASP A 708 10.69 32.77 7.47
CA ASP A 708 10.80 34.02 6.71
C ASP A 708 9.90 34.04 5.47
N LEU A 709 9.69 32.90 4.80
CA LEU A 709 8.78 32.82 3.65
C LEU A 709 7.32 33.12 4.00
N PHE A 710 6.89 32.88 5.25
CA PHE A 710 5.52 33.17 5.66
C PHE A 710 5.25 34.67 5.83
N LYS A 711 6.28 35.51 5.97
CA LYS A 711 6.14 36.98 6.12
C LYS A 711 5.48 37.64 4.91
N GLU A 712 5.54 37.01 3.74
CA GLU A 712 4.89 37.50 2.52
C GLU A 712 3.37 37.23 2.50
N TYR A 713 2.87 36.34 3.37
CA TYR A 713 1.49 35.83 3.31
C TYR A 713 0.71 35.96 4.61
N ILE A 714 1.39 36.17 5.74
CA ILE A 714 0.79 36.25 7.07
C ILE A 714 1.33 37.48 7.79
N ASP A 715 0.41 38.34 8.25
CA ASP A 715 0.72 39.52 9.06
C ASP A 715 0.89 39.16 10.55
N ASP A 716 1.36 40.13 11.35
CA ASP A 716 1.51 40.03 12.81
C ASP A 716 2.35 38.82 13.28
N LEU A 717 3.44 38.51 12.56
CA LEU A 717 4.40 37.48 12.96
C LEU A 717 5.38 38.02 14.01
N PRO A 718 5.88 37.17 14.93
CA PRO A 718 6.97 37.57 15.80
C PRO A 718 8.24 37.90 15.02
N THR A 719 9.16 38.63 15.65
CA THR A 719 10.47 38.88 15.07
C THR A 719 11.24 37.56 14.99
N PHE A 720 11.88 37.30 13.85
CA PHE A 720 12.74 36.13 13.64
C PHE A 720 14.20 36.59 13.59
N SER A 721 15.09 35.90 14.30
CA SER A 721 16.52 36.17 14.22
C SER A 721 17.36 34.91 14.32
N TYR A 722 18.42 34.88 13.52
CA TYR A 722 19.44 33.85 13.61
C TYR A 722 20.39 34.14 14.77
N LEU A 723 20.65 33.15 15.62
CA LEU A 723 21.48 33.29 16.81
C LEU A 723 22.62 32.26 16.82
N TYR A 724 23.88 32.73 16.81
CA TYR A 724 25.03 31.85 16.99
C TYR A 724 25.03 31.19 18.37
N GLY A 725 24.86 29.88 18.40
CA GLY A 725 24.80 29.08 19.62
C GLY A 725 25.06 27.61 19.31
N SER A 726 25.99 27.00 20.05
CA SER A 726 26.30 25.57 20.00
C SER A 726 26.66 25.08 21.40
N ARG A 727 26.64 23.76 21.62
CA ARG A 727 26.97 23.20 22.95
C ARG A 727 28.35 23.65 23.41
N ARG A 728 29.38 23.55 22.57
CA ARG A 728 30.73 24.04 22.89
C ARG A 728 30.73 25.57 23.10
N GLY A 729 30.12 26.31 22.18
CA GLY A 729 30.17 27.77 22.17
C GLY A 729 29.40 28.45 23.30
N VAL A 730 28.47 27.75 23.95
CA VAL A 730 27.71 28.27 25.09
C VAL A 730 28.18 27.65 26.42
N ASN A 731 28.46 26.34 26.46
CA ASN A 731 28.82 25.67 27.73
C ASN A 731 30.15 26.18 28.29
N ILE A 732 31.15 26.47 27.45
CA ILE A 732 32.45 26.99 27.93
C ILE A 732 32.27 28.38 28.56
N PRO A 733 31.66 29.37 27.87
CA PRO A 733 31.29 30.63 28.50
C PRO A 733 30.51 30.51 29.82
N ALA A 734 29.68 29.47 29.97
CA ALA A 734 28.86 29.27 31.17
C ALA A 734 29.65 28.74 32.39
N ILE A 735 30.95 28.43 32.23
CA ILE A 735 31.81 28.00 33.35
C ILE A 735 32.13 29.21 34.23
N THR A 736 31.65 29.21 35.47
CA THR A 736 31.86 30.28 36.45
C THR A 736 32.45 29.78 37.77
N SER A 737 32.51 28.47 38.00
CA SER A 737 33.04 27.86 39.22
C SER A 737 33.72 26.52 38.93
N LYS A 738 34.45 25.99 39.93
CA LYS A 738 35.11 24.67 39.82
C LYS A 738 34.09 23.54 39.71
N GLU A 739 32.93 23.68 40.34
CA GLU A 739 31.83 22.71 40.25
C GLU A 739 31.32 22.57 38.81
N HIS A 740 31.12 23.68 38.08
CA HIS A 740 30.72 23.63 36.66
C HIS A 740 31.75 22.90 35.79
N ILE A 741 33.04 23.02 36.10
CA ILE A 741 34.10 22.30 35.38
C ILE A 741 33.94 20.79 35.58
N ILE A 742 33.67 20.35 36.81
CA ILE A 742 33.46 18.94 37.12
C ILE A 742 32.18 18.40 36.45
N ASP A 743 31.10 19.19 36.46
CA ASP A 743 29.84 18.81 35.80
C ASP A 743 30.03 18.56 34.29
N LEU A 744 30.82 19.40 33.61
CA LEU A 744 31.14 19.23 32.19
C LEU A 744 32.06 18.03 31.91
N LEU A 745 32.94 17.69 32.86
CA LEU A 745 33.80 16.51 32.79
C LEU A 745 32.98 15.22 32.94
N ASP A 746 31.97 15.22 33.82
CA ASP A 746 31.15 14.04 34.14
C ASP A 746 30.12 13.67 33.05
N VAL A 747 30.06 14.43 31.96
CA VAL A 747 29.33 14.03 30.75
C VAL A 747 30.18 13.08 29.91
N ASN A 748 29.75 11.82 29.77
CA ASN A 748 30.39 10.77 28.97
C ASN A 748 31.06 11.27 27.67
N PHE A 749 32.30 10.85 27.42
CA PHE A 749 33.05 11.09 26.18
C PHE A 749 33.71 9.80 25.66
N THR A 750 33.90 9.70 24.35
CA THR A 750 34.66 8.59 23.75
C THR A 750 36.17 8.73 23.96
N PRO A 751 36.92 7.62 24.03
CA PRO A 751 38.37 7.67 24.24
C PRO A 751 39.09 8.59 23.24
N MET A 752 39.83 9.58 23.74
CA MET A 752 40.47 10.61 22.91
C MET A 752 41.76 11.15 23.53
N PRO A 753 42.62 11.85 22.77
CA PRO A 753 43.75 12.58 23.34
C PRO A 753 43.29 13.64 24.34
N ILE A 754 43.98 13.76 25.49
CA ILE A 754 43.64 14.74 26.53
C ILE A 754 43.71 16.19 26.02
N GLY A 755 44.61 16.50 25.08
CA GLY A 755 44.67 17.82 24.45
C GLY A 755 43.39 18.16 23.69
N LEU A 756 42.77 17.18 23.03
CA LEU A 756 41.52 17.36 22.31
C LEU A 756 40.33 17.50 23.28
N LEU A 757 40.34 16.74 24.38
CA LEU A 757 39.33 16.87 25.44
C LEU A 757 39.34 18.29 26.03
N LEU A 758 40.53 18.81 26.33
CA LEU A 758 40.74 20.15 26.86
C LEU A 758 40.22 21.23 25.91
N GLU A 759 40.56 21.12 24.63
CA GLU A 759 40.15 22.11 23.64
C GLU A 759 38.63 22.09 23.38
N GLN A 760 38.03 20.89 23.30
CA GLN A 760 36.62 20.74 22.98
C GLN A 760 35.67 21.01 24.15
N ARG A 761 36.07 20.70 25.39
CA ARG A 761 35.20 20.83 26.58
C ARG A 761 35.50 22.01 27.47
N PHE A 762 36.75 22.48 27.47
CA PHE A 762 37.20 23.55 28.37
C PHE A 762 37.79 24.75 27.62
N GLY A 763 37.91 24.67 26.28
CA GLY A 763 38.39 25.79 25.45
C GLY A 763 39.89 26.05 25.54
N ILE A 764 40.65 25.16 26.19
CA ILE A 764 42.09 25.31 26.41
C ILE A 764 42.86 24.50 25.37
N LYS A 765 43.84 25.13 24.72
CA LYS A 765 44.83 24.39 23.93
C LYS A 765 45.80 23.67 24.86
N GLY A 766 45.88 22.34 24.77
CA GLY A 766 46.71 21.55 25.69
C GLY A 766 48.19 21.93 25.75
N ASN A 767 48.72 22.60 24.71
CA ASN A 767 50.12 23.04 24.68
C ASN A 767 50.44 24.23 25.60
N ILE A 768 49.44 24.90 26.18
CA ILE A 768 49.67 25.99 27.14
C ILE A 768 49.91 25.46 28.56
N ILE A 769 49.62 24.17 28.81
CA ILE A 769 49.80 23.53 30.12
C ILE A 769 51.24 22.99 30.19
N ASN A 770 51.93 23.24 31.32
CA ASN A 770 53.28 22.74 31.53
C ASN A 770 53.31 21.20 31.47
N ASN A 771 54.25 20.64 30.70
CA ASN A 771 54.46 19.20 30.56
C ASN A 771 54.66 18.48 31.90
N GLU A 772 55.25 19.14 32.90
CA GLU A 772 55.41 18.59 34.25
C GLU A 772 54.07 18.27 34.92
N ILE A 773 53.02 19.06 34.64
CA ILE A 773 51.67 18.82 35.16
C ILE A 773 51.10 17.55 34.52
N TYR A 774 51.25 17.36 33.21
CA TYR A 774 50.83 16.13 32.55
C TYR A 774 51.53 14.89 33.14
N GLN A 775 52.84 14.99 33.37
CA GLN A 775 53.63 13.91 33.94
C GLN A 775 53.25 13.59 35.40
N LYS A 776 52.97 14.62 36.22
CA LYS A 776 52.50 14.48 37.62
C LYS A 776 51.27 13.56 37.73
N TYR A 777 50.37 13.63 36.76
CA TYR A 777 49.14 12.82 36.69
C TYR A 777 49.25 11.61 35.75
N GLY A 778 50.47 11.16 35.43
CA GLY A 778 50.69 9.91 34.70
C GLY A 778 50.41 9.97 33.20
N PHE A 779 50.18 11.14 32.62
CA PHE A 779 49.94 11.33 31.19
C PHE A 779 51.26 11.38 30.40
N LYS A 780 51.83 10.20 30.13
CA LYS A 780 53.18 10.02 29.56
C LYS A 780 53.40 10.67 28.18
N ASP A 781 52.35 10.84 27.39
CA ASP A 781 52.39 11.45 26.04
C ASP A 781 51.84 12.88 26.02
N ASN A 782 51.79 13.55 27.17
CA ASN A 782 51.27 14.91 27.36
C ASN A 782 49.91 15.08 26.63
N ILE A 783 49.80 16.04 25.71
CA ILE A 783 48.58 16.34 24.93
C ILE A 783 48.05 15.16 24.11
N LYS A 784 48.91 14.19 23.75
CA LYS A 784 48.55 13.03 22.92
C LYS A 784 48.08 11.83 23.75
N HIS A 785 48.27 11.87 25.07
CA HIS A 785 47.87 10.78 25.94
C HIS A 785 46.36 10.52 25.82
N ARG A 786 45.99 9.26 25.56
CA ARG A 786 44.58 8.88 25.35
C ARG A 786 43.91 8.61 26.69
N VAL A 787 42.85 9.36 26.97
CA VAL A 787 42.06 9.25 28.20
C VAL A 787 40.72 8.60 27.92
N ARG A 788 40.19 7.87 28.89
CA ARG A 788 38.93 7.14 28.85
C ARG A 788 38.06 7.54 30.02
N PHE A 789 36.78 7.81 29.75
CA PHE A 789 35.86 8.37 30.73
C PHE A 789 35.75 7.54 32.02
N LYS A 790 35.67 6.20 31.94
CA LYS A 790 35.44 5.36 33.13
C LYS A 790 36.73 5.08 33.90
N GLU A 791 37.81 4.78 33.19
CA GLU A 791 39.09 4.35 33.76
C GLU A 791 39.87 5.52 34.35
N ASP A 792 39.83 6.67 33.68
CA ASP A 792 40.67 7.82 34.02
C ASP A 792 39.87 8.92 34.75
N ASN A 793 38.60 8.71 35.11
CA ASN A 793 37.73 9.76 35.68
C ASN A 793 38.36 10.43 36.92
N LYS A 794 38.87 9.62 37.85
CA LYS A 794 39.45 10.11 39.10
C LYS A 794 40.67 10.99 38.82
N ILE A 795 41.61 10.49 38.02
CA ILE A 795 42.85 11.21 37.71
C ILE A 795 42.57 12.45 36.86
N LEU A 796 41.56 12.41 35.99
CA LEU A 796 41.09 13.57 35.24
C LEU A 796 40.51 14.63 36.16
N LYS A 797 39.70 14.27 37.16
CA LYS A 797 39.15 15.24 38.13
C LYS A 797 40.26 15.96 38.89
N GLU A 798 41.28 15.22 39.33
CA GLU A 798 42.43 15.81 40.03
C GLU A 798 43.26 16.71 39.10
N PHE A 799 43.54 16.27 37.87
CA PHE A 799 44.25 17.06 36.86
C PHE A 799 43.49 18.35 36.48
N ILE A 800 42.18 18.24 36.21
CA ILE A 800 41.32 19.36 35.85
C ILE A 800 41.18 20.36 37.00
N SER A 801 41.16 19.88 38.25
CA SER A 801 41.17 20.74 39.44
C SER A 801 42.45 21.57 39.53
N GLU A 802 43.61 20.99 39.23
CA GLU A 802 44.91 21.69 39.22
C GLU A 802 44.94 22.83 38.18
N ILE A 803 44.35 22.61 37.00
CA ILE A 803 44.31 23.60 35.92
C ILE A 803 43.04 24.48 35.93
N SER A 804 42.25 24.42 37.00
CA SER A 804 40.92 25.06 37.06
C SER A 804 40.95 26.57 36.83
N ASP A 805 41.97 27.27 37.33
CA ASP A 805 42.10 28.72 37.15
C ASP A 805 42.32 29.10 35.68
N LEU A 806 43.12 28.32 34.94
CA LEU A 806 43.30 28.49 33.49
C LEU A 806 41.97 28.29 32.73
N ILE A 807 41.14 27.34 33.17
CA ILE A 807 39.82 27.07 32.56
C ILE A 807 38.89 28.24 32.83
N LEU A 808 38.86 28.75 34.06
CA LEU A 808 38.02 29.88 34.46
C LEU A 808 38.40 31.17 33.69
N ASP A 809 39.69 31.44 33.54
CA ASP A 809 40.19 32.60 32.79
C ASP A 809 39.82 32.51 31.30
N SER A 810 40.04 31.35 30.68
CA SER A 810 39.66 31.11 29.29
C SER A 810 38.15 31.25 29.07
N ALA A 811 37.34 30.69 29.97
CA ALA A 811 35.89 30.78 29.93
C ALA A 811 35.39 32.23 30.10
N LYS A 812 36.04 33.02 30.97
CA LYS A 812 35.69 34.44 31.20
C LYS A 812 35.84 35.27 29.92
N VAL A 813 36.96 35.10 29.20
CA VAL A 813 37.21 35.83 27.94
C VAL A 813 36.14 35.51 26.90
N GLU A 814 35.81 34.22 26.70
CA GLU A 814 34.77 33.83 25.75
C GLU A 814 33.37 34.30 26.20
N ARG A 815 33.09 34.32 27.51
CA ARG A 815 31.82 34.79 28.09
C ARG A 815 31.57 36.26 27.85
N GLU A 816 32.54 37.13 28.11
CA GLU A 816 32.36 38.57 27.96
C GLU A 816 31.95 38.94 26.52
N ILE A 817 32.59 38.32 25.52
CA ILE A 817 32.29 38.54 24.10
C ILE A 817 30.90 37.99 23.74
N LEU A 818 30.59 36.76 24.16
CA LEU A 818 29.31 36.12 23.82
C LEU A 818 28.10 36.82 24.47
N VAL A 819 28.23 37.22 25.75
CA VAL A 819 27.17 37.95 26.46
C VAL A 819 26.94 39.31 25.80
N LYS A 820 28.00 40.01 25.38
CA LYS A 820 27.88 41.26 24.61
C LYS A 820 27.13 41.03 23.30
N TYR A 821 27.50 40.00 22.54
CA TYR A 821 26.78 39.62 21.31
C TYR A 821 25.29 39.33 21.57
N TYR A 822 24.95 38.52 22.57
CA TYR A 822 23.55 38.21 22.90
C TYR A 822 22.75 39.43 23.38
N ASN A 823 23.36 40.33 24.13
CA ASN A 823 22.76 41.63 24.49
C ASN A 823 22.46 42.47 23.24
N ASP A 824 23.43 42.61 22.34
CA ASP A 824 23.29 43.40 21.11
C ASP A 824 22.24 42.80 20.15
N GLN A 825 22.11 41.47 20.11
CA GLN A 825 21.03 40.79 19.39
C GLN A 825 19.65 40.93 20.06
N GLY A 826 19.59 41.48 21.27
CA GLY A 826 18.36 41.71 22.02
C GLY A 826 17.89 40.53 22.87
N LEU A 827 18.65 39.43 22.96
CA LEU A 827 18.25 38.21 23.66
C LEU A 827 17.99 38.42 25.16
N PHE A 828 18.67 39.38 25.79
CA PHE A 828 18.55 39.67 27.23
C PHE A 828 17.77 40.97 27.56
N LYS A 829 17.02 41.53 26.61
CA LYS A 829 16.03 42.61 26.89
C LYS A 829 14.85 42.11 27.74
N ALA A 830 14.59 42.71 28.91
CA ALA A 830 13.60 42.19 29.87
C ALA A 830 12.13 42.29 29.42
N GLU A 831 11.77 43.28 28.62
CA GLU A 831 10.36 43.59 28.26
C GLU A 831 9.81 42.76 27.08
N THR A 832 10.53 41.72 26.66
CA THR A 832 10.18 40.95 25.44
C THR A 832 10.08 39.48 25.80
N LYS A 833 8.97 38.83 25.46
CA LYS A 833 8.76 37.40 25.64
C LYS A 833 9.42 36.65 24.49
N LYS A 834 10.32 35.73 24.82
CA LYS A 834 11.23 35.12 23.84
C LYS A 834 11.15 33.61 23.86
N ALA A 835 11.46 33.02 22.72
CA ALA A 835 11.78 31.62 22.63
C ALA A 835 12.96 31.37 21.69
N ILE A 836 13.76 30.35 22.00
CA ILE A 836 14.72 29.79 21.05
C ILE A 836 14.08 28.67 20.25
N VAL A 837 14.60 28.42 19.06
CA VAL A 837 14.25 27.27 18.21
C VAL A 837 15.49 26.41 18.04
N ASP A 838 15.39 25.14 18.44
CA ASP A 838 16.48 24.14 18.40
C ASP A 838 15.90 22.77 18.00
N ILE A 839 16.73 21.88 17.44
CA ILE A 839 16.33 20.51 17.12
C ILE A 839 16.74 19.55 18.26
N GLY A 840 17.62 19.97 19.18
CA GLY A 840 18.06 19.16 20.31
C GLY A 840 16.97 18.87 21.37
N HIS A 841 16.80 17.60 21.75
CA HIS A 841 15.59 17.15 22.47
C HIS A 841 15.43 17.50 23.95
N ASN A 842 16.53 17.81 24.65
CA ASN A 842 16.53 17.92 26.13
C ASN A 842 16.55 19.36 26.65
N GLY A 843 16.58 20.36 25.78
CA GLY A 843 16.67 21.78 26.19
C GLY A 843 17.95 22.16 26.95
N THR A 844 19.03 21.39 26.79
CA THR A 844 20.32 21.69 27.44
C THR A 844 20.90 23.01 26.97
N MET A 845 20.81 23.32 25.67
CA MET A 845 21.22 24.60 25.11
C MET A 845 20.45 25.78 25.72
N GLN A 846 19.13 25.63 25.87
CA GLN A 846 18.27 26.63 26.52
C GLN A 846 18.76 26.92 27.94
N LYS A 847 19.00 25.87 28.73
CA LYS A 847 19.53 25.99 30.10
C LYS A 847 20.90 26.69 30.11
N SER A 848 21.81 26.30 29.22
CA SER A 848 23.15 26.90 29.16
C SER A 848 23.13 28.37 28.76
N ILE A 849 22.26 28.77 27.83
CA ILE A 849 22.08 30.18 27.45
C ILE A 849 21.52 30.98 28.63
N MET A 850 20.56 30.43 29.36
CA MET A 850 20.02 31.10 30.55
C MET A 850 21.08 31.28 31.65
N ASN A 851 21.97 30.31 31.85
CA ASN A 851 23.05 30.42 32.83
C ASN A 851 24.04 31.57 32.52
N LEU A 852 24.09 32.06 31.27
CA LEU A 852 24.86 33.25 30.90
C LEU A 852 24.14 34.57 31.25
N CYS A 853 22.83 34.51 31.51
CA CYS A 853 22.03 35.65 31.87
C CYS A 853 22.10 35.88 33.39
N ASN A 854 22.74 36.96 33.81
CA ASN A 854 22.85 37.34 35.23
C ASN A 854 21.54 37.91 35.82
N ASN A 855 20.46 38.05 35.02
CA ASN A 855 19.19 38.61 35.44
C ASN A 855 18.10 37.53 35.45
N SER A 856 17.57 37.23 36.64
CA SER A 856 16.52 36.21 36.86
C SER A 856 15.18 36.52 36.19
N ASN A 857 14.97 37.75 35.71
CA ASN A 857 13.72 38.16 35.05
C ASN A 857 13.71 37.90 33.54
N ASN A 858 14.83 37.50 32.94
CA ASN A 858 14.93 37.21 31.51
C ASN A 858 14.65 35.73 31.22
N LEU A 859 13.37 35.36 31.19
CA LEU A 859 12.94 34.00 30.90
C LEU A 859 12.98 33.71 29.38
N ILE A 860 13.69 32.66 28.99
CA ILE A 860 13.84 32.23 27.58
C ILE A 860 13.15 30.87 27.42
N ASN A 861 12.06 30.82 26.66
CA ASN A 861 11.35 29.57 26.34
C ASN A 861 12.00 28.83 25.16
N GLY A 862 11.50 27.64 24.83
CA GLY A 862 12.06 26.83 23.75
C GLY A 862 11.02 26.11 22.91
N TYR A 863 11.24 26.09 21.60
CA TYR A 863 10.50 25.27 20.65
C TYR A 863 11.43 24.28 19.97
N TYR A 864 10.96 23.05 19.83
CA TYR A 864 11.75 21.93 19.36
C TYR A 864 11.00 21.10 18.33
N PHE A 865 11.74 20.41 17.45
CA PHE A 865 11.13 19.43 16.55
C PHE A 865 10.51 18.25 17.33
N VAL A 866 11.24 17.74 18.33
CA VAL A 866 10.81 16.72 19.31
C VAL A 866 11.43 17.04 20.66
N THR A 867 10.69 16.89 21.76
CA THR A 867 11.27 16.94 23.12
C THR A 867 11.33 15.55 23.77
N TYR A 868 12.33 15.35 24.63
CA TYR A 868 12.48 14.17 25.49
C TYR A 868 12.18 14.49 26.95
N ASP A 869 12.09 13.47 27.81
CA ASP A 869 11.78 13.61 29.24
C ASP A 869 12.67 14.61 29.98
N GLY A 870 13.91 14.83 29.54
CA GLY A 870 14.84 15.80 30.14
C GLY A 870 14.33 17.24 30.12
N ILE A 871 13.37 17.57 29.24
CA ILE A 871 12.78 18.92 29.17
C ILE A 871 12.07 19.33 30.47
N LYS A 872 11.66 18.35 31.30
CA LYS A 872 11.02 18.59 32.60
C LYS A 872 11.92 19.38 33.55
N ASP A 873 13.24 19.30 33.41
CA ASP A 873 14.17 20.05 34.25
C ASP A 873 14.10 21.57 34.04
N LEU A 874 13.55 22.04 32.91
CA LEU A 874 13.32 23.47 32.66
C LEU A 874 12.17 24.03 33.51
N SER A 875 11.17 23.21 33.81
CA SER A 875 9.94 23.65 34.49
C SER A 875 10.19 24.18 35.92
N LYS A 876 11.29 23.74 36.55
CA LYS A 876 11.75 24.23 37.86
C LYS A 876 12.02 25.75 37.88
N ASN A 877 12.25 26.36 36.72
CA ASN A 877 12.55 27.79 36.57
C ASN A 877 11.42 28.58 35.90
N ASN A 878 10.18 28.06 35.91
CA ASN A 878 9.01 28.68 35.27
C ASN A 878 9.18 28.90 33.74
N ILE A 879 9.94 28.00 33.11
CA ILE A 879 10.29 28.02 31.69
C ILE A 879 9.91 26.68 31.07
N TRP A 880 9.51 26.70 29.81
CA TRP A 880 9.07 25.51 29.10
C TRP A 880 9.83 25.27 27.80
N GLY A 881 9.76 24.03 27.35
CA GLY A 881 10.19 23.59 26.03
C GLY A 881 9.10 22.73 25.40
N LYS A 882 8.62 23.11 24.21
CA LYS A 882 7.53 22.43 23.49
C LYS A 882 8.03 21.72 22.25
N GLY A 883 7.47 20.55 21.96
CA GLY A 883 7.81 19.73 20.79
C GLY A 883 6.73 19.76 19.70
N TYR A 884 7.12 19.84 18.43
CA TYR A 884 6.20 19.77 17.28
C TYR A 884 5.67 18.37 17.02
N LEU A 885 6.57 17.42 16.73
CA LEU A 885 6.20 16.08 16.30
C LEU A 885 5.77 15.20 17.49
N ALA A 886 6.45 15.37 18.62
CA ALA A 886 6.14 14.68 19.88
C ALA A 886 6.72 15.45 21.07
N GLU A 887 6.04 15.35 22.20
CA GLU A 887 6.47 15.93 23.48
C GLU A 887 6.88 14.84 24.48
N MET A 888 7.95 15.09 25.23
CA MET A 888 8.45 14.20 26.30
C MET A 888 8.60 12.74 25.87
N LEU A 889 9.09 12.52 24.65
CA LEU A 889 9.26 11.20 24.08
C LEU A 889 10.36 10.43 24.83
N ASN A 890 10.10 9.16 25.14
CA ASN A 890 11.12 8.29 25.72
C ASN A 890 12.17 7.94 24.65
N HIS A 891 13.39 8.45 24.82
CA HIS A 891 14.53 8.22 23.91
C HIS A 891 14.92 6.73 23.73
N LYS A 892 14.42 5.84 24.59
CA LYS A 892 14.64 4.38 24.49
C LYS A 892 13.55 3.66 23.69
N ASN A 893 12.46 4.34 23.32
CA ASN A 893 11.37 3.74 22.57
C ASN A 893 11.72 3.64 21.07
N THR A 894 12.45 2.59 20.69
CA THR A 894 12.86 2.34 19.30
C THR A 894 11.70 1.96 18.38
N ASP A 895 10.50 1.69 18.90
CA ASP A 895 9.31 1.48 18.08
C ASP A 895 8.81 2.80 17.47
N HIS A 896 9.12 3.94 18.11
CA HIS A 896 8.78 5.24 17.57
C HIS A 896 9.65 5.56 16.34
N PRO A 897 9.04 5.87 15.18
CA PRO A 897 9.77 5.98 13.90
C PRO A 897 10.84 7.08 13.92
N TYR A 898 10.58 8.21 14.58
CA TYR A 898 11.58 9.26 14.78
C TYR A 898 12.80 8.77 15.59
N VAL A 899 12.59 8.06 16.70
CA VAL A 899 13.67 7.60 17.58
C VAL A 899 14.56 6.59 16.87
N ARG A 900 13.96 5.68 16.09
CA ARG A 900 14.68 4.70 15.27
C ARG A 900 15.64 5.35 14.27
N PHE A 901 15.24 6.48 13.68
CA PHE A 901 15.96 7.14 12.58
C PHE A 901 16.45 8.56 12.93
N ILE A 902 16.65 8.86 14.21
CA ILE A 902 16.95 10.22 14.71
C ILE A 902 18.07 10.93 13.93
N LEU A 903 19.19 10.26 13.68
CA LEU A 903 20.34 10.84 12.96
C LEU A 903 20.00 11.18 11.50
N MET A 904 19.10 10.42 10.87
CA MET A 904 18.60 10.72 9.52
C MET A 904 17.65 11.93 9.51
N PHE A 905 17.02 12.26 10.64
CA PHE A 905 16.27 13.52 10.78
C PHE A 905 17.21 14.69 11.09
N GLU A 906 18.11 14.56 12.07
CA GLU A 906 19.08 15.60 12.43
C GLU A 906 19.88 16.08 11.22
N MET A 907 20.29 15.14 10.35
CA MET A 907 21.03 15.43 9.13
C MET A 907 20.31 16.40 8.18
N LEU A 908 18.97 16.40 8.14
CA LEU A 908 18.18 17.29 7.27
C LEU A 908 18.23 18.76 7.72
N PHE A 909 18.44 19.00 9.01
CA PHE A 909 18.47 20.35 9.58
C PHE A 909 19.85 21.00 9.52
N LEU A 910 20.92 20.20 9.41
CA LEU A 910 22.29 20.72 9.30
C LEU A 910 22.39 21.74 8.15
N ASN A 911 23.20 22.78 8.30
CA ASN A 911 23.51 23.69 7.20
C ASN A 911 24.86 23.36 6.53
N ASP A 912 25.30 24.20 5.60
CA ASP A 912 26.55 24.05 4.87
C ASP A 912 27.77 24.66 5.60
N GLN A 913 27.62 24.98 6.89
CA GLN A 913 28.65 25.62 7.71
C GLN A 913 29.14 24.69 8.82
N GLY A 914 30.37 24.90 9.29
CA GLY A 914 30.89 24.18 10.44
C GLY A 914 30.21 24.60 11.74
N SER A 915 30.28 23.72 12.75
CA SER A 915 29.77 24.01 14.10
C SER A 915 30.37 25.29 14.66
N PHE A 916 29.54 26.16 15.22
CA PHE A 916 29.99 27.36 15.93
C PHE A 916 30.88 26.95 17.11
N VAL A 917 32.06 27.53 17.20
CA VAL A 917 33.05 27.26 18.26
C VAL A 917 32.96 28.37 19.29
N LYS A 918 33.30 29.62 18.91
CA LYS A 918 33.25 30.80 19.79
C LYS A 918 33.00 32.07 19.00
N MET A 919 32.64 33.12 19.72
CA MET A 919 32.58 34.46 19.17
C MET A 919 33.92 35.19 19.37
N SER A 920 34.36 35.92 18.35
CA SER A 920 35.44 36.89 18.43
C SER A 920 34.91 38.30 18.14
N TYR A 921 35.61 39.33 18.58
CA TYR A 921 35.24 40.74 18.36
C TYR A 921 36.50 41.51 17.95
N ASP A 922 36.47 42.12 16.77
CA ASP A 922 37.58 42.91 16.21
C ASP A 922 37.53 44.40 16.60
N GLY A 923 36.60 44.78 17.48
CA GLY A 923 36.33 46.17 17.86
C GLY A 923 35.17 46.81 17.09
N LYS A 924 34.73 46.23 15.97
CA LYS A 924 33.61 46.72 15.15
C LYS A 924 32.55 45.65 14.88
N ASN A 925 32.97 44.44 14.55
CA ASN A 925 32.11 43.33 14.14
C ASN A 925 32.31 42.10 15.01
N TYR A 926 31.22 41.34 15.19
CA TYR A 926 31.25 40.00 15.77
C TYR A 926 31.65 38.97 14.70
N ILE A 927 32.71 38.21 14.95
CA ILE A 927 33.25 37.22 14.02
C ILE A 927 33.01 35.81 14.61
N PRO A 928 32.08 35.02 14.07
CA PRO A 928 31.83 33.66 14.53
C PRO A 928 32.93 32.72 14.05
N ILE A 929 33.69 32.14 14.98
CA ILE A 929 34.68 31.10 14.68
C ILE A 929 33.96 29.75 14.60
N LYS A 930 34.21 28.99 13.53
CA LYS A 930 33.55 27.69 13.25
C LYS A 930 34.59 26.59 13.04
N LEU A 931 34.18 25.33 13.22
CA LEU A 931 35.02 24.19 12.85
C LEU A 931 35.21 24.12 11.32
N PRO A 932 36.38 23.67 10.84
CA PRO A 932 36.61 23.47 9.42
C PRO A 932 35.86 22.22 8.92
N LEU A 933 35.32 22.28 7.70
CA LEU A 933 34.55 21.21 7.06
C LEU A 933 35.42 20.32 6.16
N ILE A 934 36.47 19.71 6.71
CA ILE A 934 37.43 18.93 5.93
C ILE A 934 36.80 17.58 5.54
N GLY A 935 36.72 17.28 4.24
CA GLY A 935 36.22 15.99 3.73
C GLY A 935 34.70 15.83 3.73
N GLU A 936 33.96 16.92 3.89
CA GLU A 936 32.49 16.93 3.96
C GLU A 936 31.81 17.47 2.68
N GLU A 937 32.51 17.45 1.54
CA GLU A 937 32.05 18.06 0.29
C GLU A 937 30.70 17.46 -0.16
N ASN A 938 30.56 16.13 -0.11
CA ASN A 938 29.33 15.43 -0.48
C ASN A 938 28.16 15.78 0.47
N ARG A 939 28.44 15.96 1.77
CA ARG A 939 27.42 16.35 2.75
C ARG A 939 26.94 17.79 2.49
N ILE A 940 27.86 18.69 2.16
CA ILE A 940 27.55 20.09 1.82
C ILE A 940 26.70 20.15 0.55
N GLU A 941 27.08 19.41 -0.50
CA GLU A 941 26.30 19.34 -1.74
C GLU A 941 24.89 18.79 -1.48
N MET A 942 24.80 17.65 -0.77
CA MET A 942 23.54 17.05 -0.37
C MET A 942 22.62 18.07 0.32
N ILE A 943 23.12 18.76 1.34
CA ILE A 943 22.27 19.59 2.17
C ILE A 943 21.83 20.87 1.47
N ARG A 944 22.67 21.44 0.60
CA ARG A 944 22.30 22.57 -0.25
C ARG A 944 21.16 22.23 -1.19
N GLU A 945 21.24 21.08 -1.86
CA GLU A 945 20.20 20.63 -2.78
C GLU A 945 18.91 20.27 -2.05
N ILE A 946 19.00 19.56 -0.90
CA ILE A 946 17.84 19.26 -0.05
C ILE A 946 17.17 20.55 0.41
N HIS A 947 17.90 21.50 0.99
CA HIS A 947 17.34 22.76 1.51
C HIS A 947 16.70 23.60 0.41
N LYS A 948 17.36 23.68 -0.76
CA LYS A 948 16.82 24.37 -1.93
C LYS A 948 15.49 23.74 -2.38
N GLY A 949 15.44 22.42 -2.52
CA GLY A 949 14.22 21.70 -2.88
C GLY A 949 13.10 21.90 -1.86
N SER A 950 13.43 21.86 -0.56
CA SER A 950 12.45 22.09 0.51
C SER A 950 11.86 23.50 0.49
N LEU A 951 12.70 24.53 0.38
CA LEU A 951 12.24 25.92 0.33
C LEU A 951 11.40 26.19 -0.93
N ASP A 952 11.75 25.60 -2.07
CA ASP A 952 10.95 25.71 -3.29
C ASP A 952 9.58 25.05 -3.13
N PHE A 953 9.49 23.90 -2.46
CA PHE A 953 8.19 23.30 -2.12
C PHE A 953 7.35 24.22 -1.24
N LEU A 954 7.94 24.80 -0.19
CA LEU A 954 7.25 25.76 0.68
C LEU A 954 6.72 26.95 -0.12
N ARG A 955 7.55 27.54 -0.99
CA ARG A 955 7.13 28.64 -1.88
C ARG A 955 5.99 28.24 -2.79
N ASP A 956 6.03 27.06 -3.39
CA ASP A 956 4.98 26.60 -4.29
C ASP A 956 3.64 26.42 -3.55
N VAL A 957 3.67 25.89 -2.33
CA VAL A 957 2.46 25.76 -1.48
C VAL A 957 1.96 27.13 -1.00
N LEU A 958 2.85 28.00 -0.53
CA LEU A 958 2.50 29.35 -0.04
C LEU A 958 1.97 30.25 -1.16
N ASN A 959 2.56 30.22 -2.35
CA ASN A 959 2.03 30.93 -3.53
C ASN A 959 0.62 30.46 -3.90
N LEU A 960 0.33 29.17 -3.70
CA LEU A 960 -0.97 28.59 -4.03
C LEU A 960 -2.03 28.94 -2.97
N LEU A 961 -1.74 28.67 -1.70
CA LEU A 961 -2.70 28.83 -0.60
C LEU A 961 -2.75 30.27 -0.05
N GLY A 962 -1.66 31.02 -0.13
CA GLY A 962 -1.52 32.33 0.48
C GLY A 962 -1.82 32.29 1.99
N SER A 963 -2.53 33.30 2.47
CA SER A 963 -2.98 33.37 3.87
C SER A 963 -3.89 32.21 4.29
N LYS A 964 -4.60 31.55 3.35
CA LYS A 964 -5.47 30.39 3.65
C LYS A 964 -4.71 29.19 4.19
N ILE A 965 -3.37 29.19 4.14
CA ILE A 965 -2.57 28.11 4.72
C ILE A 965 -2.87 27.89 6.21
N ILE A 966 -3.27 28.94 6.94
CA ILE A 966 -3.64 28.85 8.36
C ILE A 966 -4.91 28.04 8.62
N GLU A 967 -5.77 27.88 7.61
CA GLU A 967 -7.04 27.14 7.71
C GLU A 967 -6.83 25.63 7.68
N TYR A 968 -5.64 25.16 7.29
CA TYR A 968 -5.33 23.74 7.18
C TYR A 968 -4.42 23.26 8.31
N ASP A 969 -4.76 22.12 8.90
CA ASP A 969 -3.88 21.41 9.82
C ASP A 969 -2.82 20.60 9.06
N PHE A 970 -1.60 20.58 9.59
CA PHE A 970 -0.42 19.93 9.02
C PHE A 970 0.21 19.02 10.08
N ASN A 971 -0.45 17.88 10.30
CA ASN A 971 -0.06 16.92 11.32
C ASN A 971 1.34 16.34 11.06
N GLY A 972 2.27 16.53 12.01
CA GLY A 972 3.66 16.13 11.85
C GLY A 972 3.86 14.64 11.54
N MET A 973 3.05 13.75 12.14
CA MET A 973 3.17 12.30 11.91
C MET A 973 2.73 11.91 10.49
N GLU A 974 1.71 12.56 9.95
CA GLU A 974 1.29 12.36 8.55
C GLU A 974 2.39 12.81 7.58
N LEU A 975 3.00 13.96 7.85
CA LEU A 975 4.01 14.58 6.99
C LEU A 975 5.35 13.85 6.97
N ILE A 976 5.76 13.21 8.08
CA ILE A 976 6.99 12.40 8.10
C ILE A 976 6.79 11.01 7.50
N ASN A 977 5.55 10.50 7.39
CA ASN A 977 5.32 9.12 7.00
C ASN A 977 5.95 8.74 5.63
N PRO A 978 5.85 9.55 4.56
CA PRO A 978 6.54 9.25 3.31
C PRO A 978 8.05 9.06 3.47
N TYR A 979 8.69 9.91 4.30
CA TYR A 979 10.12 9.81 4.60
C TYR A 979 10.44 8.54 5.42
N ILE A 980 9.61 8.19 6.40
CA ILE A 980 9.76 6.96 7.18
C ILE A 980 9.66 5.71 6.28
N GLN A 981 8.75 5.70 5.30
CA GLN A 981 8.65 4.58 4.36
C GLN A 981 9.91 4.47 3.50
N PHE A 982 10.42 5.60 3.01
CA PHE A 982 11.71 5.64 2.31
C PHE A 982 12.86 5.07 3.17
N LEU A 983 12.94 5.43 4.45
CA LEU A 983 13.99 4.94 5.35
C LEU A 983 13.88 3.44 5.67
N LYS A 984 12.66 2.89 5.69
CA LYS A 984 12.40 1.47 5.98
C LYS A 984 12.57 0.58 4.75
N GLU A 985 12.10 1.05 3.59
CA GLU A 985 12.05 0.29 2.33
C GLU A 985 12.66 1.10 1.19
N PRO A 986 13.98 1.41 1.23
CA PRO A 986 14.59 2.24 0.21
C PRO A 986 14.75 1.54 -1.13
N ALA A 987 14.79 2.34 -2.20
CA ALA A 987 15.18 1.87 -3.53
C ALA A 987 16.67 2.14 -3.78
N ILE A 988 17.36 1.22 -4.46
CA ILE A 988 18.82 1.25 -4.65
C ILE A 988 19.33 2.59 -5.19
N ILE A 989 18.69 3.14 -6.24
CA ILE A 989 19.09 4.41 -6.85
C ILE A 989 19.01 5.60 -5.88
N ASP A 990 18.04 5.59 -4.98
CA ASP A 990 17.89 6.64 -3.98
C ASP A 990 18.85 6.44 -2.79
N VAL A 991 19.37 5.22 -2.57
CA VAL A 991 20.43 4.97 -1.59
C VAL A 991 21.79 5.40 -2.14
N GLU A 992 22.05 5.20 -3.43
CA GLU A 992 23.37 5.45 -4.02
C GLU A 992 23.84 6.90 -3.90
N ILE A 993 22.92 7.88 -3.87
CA ILE A 993 23.28 9.28 -3.65
C ILE A 993 23.91 9.55 -2.28
N PHE A 994 23.70 8.67 -1.29
CA PHE A 994 24.27 8.82 0.06
C PHE A 994 25.68 8.22 0.20
N LYS A 995 26.25 7.61 -0.85
CA LYS A 995 27.65 7.11 -0.85
C LYS A 995 28.61 8.29 -0.63
N GLY A 996 29.61 8.11 0.24
CA GLY A 996 30.58 9.15 0.59
C GLY A 996 30.01 10.33 1.39
N VAL A 997 28.75 10.29 1.81
CA VAL A 997 28.18 11.31 2.72
C VAL A 997 28.59 10.99 4.15
N LEU A 998 29.23 11.96 4.80
CA LEU A 998 29.67 11.89 6.19
C LEU A 998 28.75 12.70 7.10
N PHE A 999 28.63 12.25 8.35
CA PHE A 999 27.93 12.95 9.41
C PHE A 999 28.86 13.10 10.63
N GLU A 1000 28.86 14.32 11.16
CA GLU A 1000 29.78 14.82 12.16
C GLU A 1000 29.18 14.69 13.59
N ASN A 1001 29.92 14.19 14.59
CA ASN A 1001 29.50 14.29 16.01
C ASN A 1001 30.64 14.69 16.97
N TYR A 1002 31.26 15.85 16.68
CA TYR A 1002 32.25 16.60 17.47
C TYR A 1002 32.11 16.46 19.00
N TYR A 1003 30.96 16.87 19.51
CA TYR A 1003 30.76 17.04 20.96
C TYR A 1003 30.85 15.73 21.76
N SER A 1004 30.53 14.59 21.14
CA SER A 1004 30.63 13.27 21.76
C SER A 1004 32.07 12.71 21.76
N GLY A 1005 32.98 13.35 21.02
CA GLY A 1005 34.35 12.90 20.82
C GLY A 1005 34.55 11.90 19.68
N ARG A 1006 33.52 11.68 18.86
CA ARG A 1006 33.57 10.84 17.66
C ARG A 1006 33.89 11.69 16.45
N SER A 1007 34.61 11.11 15.49
CA SER A 1007 34.99 11.78 14.23
C SER A 1007 33.80 11.87 13.26
N HIS A 1008 33.85 11.12 12.17
CA HIS A 1008 32.84 11.08 11.12
C HIS A 1008 32.27 9.67 10.98
N ARG A 1009 30.95 9.56 10.85
CA ARG A 1009 30.27 8.32 10.44
C ARG A 1009 29.73 8.50 9.03
N ALA A 1010 29.91 7.49 8.18
CA ALA A 1010 29.25 7.48 6.89
C ALA A 1010 27.76 7.15 7.03
N VAL A 1011 26.95 7.70 6.11
CA VAL A 1011 25.51 7.45 6.11
C VAL A 1011 25.21 5.99 5.78
N VAL A 1012 25.83 5.45 4.72
CA VAL A 1012 25.54 4.09 4.21
C VAL A 1012 26.76 3.17 4.10
N GLU A 1013 27.97 3.68 4.35
CA GLU A 1013 29.21 2.91 4.25
C GLU A 1013 29.78 2.55 5.63
N ASN A 1014 30.50 1.42 5.71
CA ASN A 1014 31.32 1.12 6.87
C ASN A 1014 32.68 1.81 6.69
N ILE A 1015 32.93 2.85 7.48
CA ILE A 1015 34.22 3.55 7.49
C ILE A 1015 34.87 3.35 8.86
N LEU A 1016 36.14 2.93 8.87
CA LEU A 1016 36.98 2.82 10.08
C LEU A 1016 36.40 1.94 11.20
N GLY A 1017 35.60 0.92 10.85
CA GLY A 1017 35.01 -0.02 11.81
C GLY A 1017 33.79 0.50 12.56
N GLU A 1018 33.30 1.71 12.26
CA GLU A 1018 32.02 2.21 12.77
C GLU A 1018 30.86 1.78 11.87
N SER A 1019 29.72 1.44 12.49
CA SER A 1019 28.51 1.09 11.75
C SER A 1019 27.93 2.32 11.03
N PRO A 1020 27.29 2.13 9.85
CA PRO A 1020 26.63 3.20 9.11
C PRO A 1020 25.49 3.79 9.94
N ILE A 1021 25.15 5.05 9.66
CA ILE A 1021 24.01 5.72 10.30
C ILE A 1021 22.69 5.10 9.84
N TRP A 1022 22.58 4.78 8.56
CA TRP A 1022 21.40 4.20 7.96
C TRP A 1022 21.65 2.76 7.56
N LYS A 1023 21.25 1.85 8.46
CA LYS A 1023 21.50 0.42 8.32
C LYS A 1023 20.76 -0.19 7.13
N GLU A 1024 19.51 0.17 6.91
CA GLU A 1024 18.67 -0.37 5.82
C GLU A 1024 19.25 -0.02 4.44
N GLY A 1025 19.72 1.23 4.26
CA GLY A 1025 20.42 1.64 3.04
C GLY A 1025 21.75 0.90 2.85
N ALA A 1026 22.56 0.80 3.91
CA ALA A 1026 23.83 0.07 3.86
C ALA A 1026 23.64 -1.43 3.53
N ASP A 1027 22.66 -2.07 4.17
CA ASP A 1027 22.29 -3.45 3.90
C ASP A 1027 21.95 -3.59 2.41
N LEU A 1028 21.11 -2.72 1.84
CA LEU A 1028 20.75 -2.75 0.42
C LEU A 1028 21.95 -2.58 -0.52
N LEU A 1029 22.87 -1.65 -0.24
CA LEU A 1029 24.10 -1.48 -1.03
C LEU A 1029 24.98 -2.74 -1.00
N SER A 1030 25.08 -3.39 0.16
CA SER A 1030 25.86 -4.62 0.31
C SER A 1030 25.29 -5.78 -0.52
N LEU A 1031 23.98 -5.80 -0.77
CA LEU A 1031 23.32 -6.79 -1.65
C LEU A 1031 23.66 -6.60 -3.12
N CYS A 1032 24.04 -5.38 -3.51
CA CYS A 1032 24.27 -4.98 -4.89
C CYS A 1032 25.76 -4.92 -5.26
N ALA A 1033 26.68 -5.03 -4.30
CA ALA A 1033 28.11 -5.09 -4.56
C ALA A 1033 28.50 -6.40 -5.28
N PRO A 1034 29.43 -6.37 -6.25
CA PRO A 1034 29.93 -7.59 -6.89
C PRO A 1034 30.65 -8.44 -5.84
N SER A 1035 30.16 -9.65 -5.63
CA SER A 1035 30.74 -10.57 -4.65
C SER A 1035 31.66 -11.57 -5.32
N ASP A 1036 32.95 -11.44 -5.06
CA ASP A 1036 33.72 -12.61 -4.66
C ASP A 1036 33.49 -12.81 -3.16
N SER A 1037 33.12 -14.04 -2.76
CA SER A 1037 33.06 -14.57 -1.38
C SER A 1037 31.87 -14.28 -0.43
N SER A 1038 30.66 -13.91 -0.88
CA SER A 1038 29.51 -13.66 0.03
C SER A 1038 28.40 -14.75 0.10
N SER A 1039 28.60 -15.92 -0.51
CA SER A 1039 27.57 -16.98 -0.57
C SER A 1039 27.19 -17.60 0.78
N ASP A 1040 28.11 -17.59 1.76
CA ASP A 1040 27.92 -18.31 3.02
C ASP A 1040 27.06 -17.55 4.04
N LYS A 1041 27.25 -16.23 4.20
CA LYS A 1041 26.46 -15.43 5.16
C LYS A 1041 25.00 -15.27 4.75
N TYR A 1042 24.73 -15.23 3.45
CA TYR A 1042 23.39 -15.06 2.92
C TYR A 1042 22.51 -16.30 3.12
N THR A 1043 23.12 -17.47 3.01
CA THR A 1043 22.46 -18.76 3.21
C THR A 1043 22.11 -18.97 4.69
N VAL A 1044 22.99 -18.55 5.61
CA VAL A 1044 22.76 -18.63 7.06
C VAL A 1044 21.59 -17.74 7.52
N ARG A 1045 21.55 -16.47 7.13
CA ARG A 1045 20.46 -15.54 7.52
C ARG A 1045 19.10 -15.95 6.96
N MET A 1046 19.09 -16.57 5.77
CA MET A 1046 17.87 -17.11 5.14
C MET A 1046 17.34 -18.35 5.88
N LEU A 1047 18.24 -19.20 6.39
CA LEU A 1047 17.89 -20.38 7.19
C LEU A 1047 17.40 -20.00 8.59
N GLU A 1048 17.93 -18.92 9.18
CA GLU A 1048 17.45 -18.35 10.45
C GLU A 1048 16.00 -17.85 10.34
N MET A 1049 15.65 -17.10 9.29
CA MET A 1049 14.29 -16.60 9.09
C MET A 1049 13.26 -17.72 8.87
N VAL A 1050 13.65 -18.78 8.15
CA VAL A 1050 12.78 -19.95 7.94
C VAL A 1050 12.59 -20.72 9.25
N ALA A 1051 13.62 -20.80 10.09
CA ALA A 1051 13.54 -21.45 11.40
C ALA A 1051 12.76 -20.64 12.44
N GLU A 1052 12.87 -19.31 12.44
CA GLU A 1052 12.04 -18.42 13.27
C GLU A 1052 10.56 -18.58 12.95
N LYS A 1053 10.21 -18.61 11.66
CA LYS A 1053 8.83 -18.84 11.22
C LYS A 1053 8.33 -20.25 11.57
N ALA A 1054 9.20 -21.26 11.49
CA ALA A 1054 8.88 -22.62 11.91
C ALA A 1054 8.71 -22.75 13.44
N ASN A 1055 9.39 -21.91 14.22
CA ASN A 1055 9.23 -21.79 15.67
C ASN A 1055 7.91 -21.12 16.05
N GLU A 1056 7.53 -20.02 15.39
CA GLU A 1056 6.21 -19.38 15.52
C GLU A 1056 5.05 -20.34 15.21
N MET A 1057 5.30 -21.32 14.33
CA MET A 1057 4.35 -22.37 13.96
C MET A 1057 4.39 -23.62 14.87
N GLY A 1058 5.27 -23.65 15.89
CA GLY A 1058 5.36 -24.74 16.86
C GLY A 1058 6.05 -26.02 16.38
N LEU A 1059 6.84 -25.95 15.30
CA LEU A 1059 7.46 -27.12 14.64
C LEU A 1059 8.88 -27.45 15.14
N LEU A 1060 9.50 -26.57 15.95
CA LEU A 1060 10.86 -26.74 16.50
C LEU A 1060 10.85 -26.57 18.02
N SER A 1061 11.60 -27.39 18.75
CA SER A 1061 11.79 -27.23 20.20
C SER A 1061 12.86 -26.19 20.51
N ALA A 1062 12.80 -25.55 21.69
CA ALA A 1062 13.79 -24.55 22.11
C ALA A 1062 15.25 -25.05 22.05
N SER A 1063 15.51 -26.31 22.42
CA SER A 1063 16.85 -26.91 22.32
C SER A 1063 17.34 -27.09 20.88
N LYS A 1064 16.43 -27.27 19.92
CA LYS A 1064 16.74 -27.37 18.49
C LYS A 1064 17.07 -26.00 17.91
N LEU A 1065 16.43 -24.94 18.40
CA LEU A 1065 16.74 -23.56 18.05
C LEU A 1065 18.14 -23.16 18.52
N GLU A 1066 18.51 -23.49 19.77
CA GLU A 1066 19.87 -23.27 20.28
C GLU A 1066 20.92 -24.03 19.45
N LYS A 1067 20.62 -25.26 19.01
CA LYS A 1067 21.51 -26.04 18.16
C LYS A 1067 21.69 -25.42 16.77
N LEU A 1068 20.62 -24.86 16.18
CA LEU A 1068 20.69 -24.09 14.93
C LEU A 1068 21.58 -22.86 15.08
N HIS A 1069 21.42 -22.08 16.15
CA HIS A 1069 22.23 -20.89 16.40
C HIS A 1069 23.71 -21.21 16.68
N ARG A 1070 24.00 -22.33 17.34
CA ARG A 1070 25.39 -22.75 17.65
C ARG A 1070 26.10 -23.41 16.47
N ASN A 1071 25.41 -24.26 15.71
CA ASN A 1071 25.98 -24.98 14.57
C ASN A 1071 24.91 -25.32 13.52
N PRO A 1072 24.65 -24.40 12.56
CA PRO A 1072 23.60 -24.56 11.56
C PRO A 1072 23.77 -25.82 10.71
N LYS A 1073 25.01 -26.23 10.43
CA LYS A 1073 25.32 -27.40 9.60
C LYS A 1073 24.92 -28.70 10.29
N ALA A 1074 25.32 -28.88 11.55
CA ALA A 1074 24.96 -30.05 12.36
C ALA A 1074 23.45 -30.13 12.64
N PHE A 1075 22.74 -28.99 12.67
CA PHE A 1075 21.29 -28.96 12.84
C PHE A 1075 20.53 -29.63 11.67
N PHE A 1076 20.95 -29.41 10.41
CA PHE A 1076 20.29 -30.02 9.25
C PHE A 1076 20.71 -31.47 9.01
N GLU A 1077 21.92 -31.86 9.43
CA GLU A 1077 22.43 -33.24 9.29
C GLU A 1077 21.76 -34.22 10.28
N ASP A 1078 21.56 -33.80 11.53
CA ASP A 1078 21.02 -34.67 12.60
C ASP A 1078 19.48 -34.62 12.72
N SER A 1079 18.79 -33.93 11.80
CA SER A 1079 17.36 -33.71 11.94
C SER A 1079 16.53 -34.96 11.62
N SER A 1080 15.68 -35.38 12.56
CA SER A 1080 14.72 -36.47 12.33
C SER A 1080 13.65 -36.11 11.28
N SER A 1081 13.48 -34.82 10.95
CA SER A 1081 12.57 -34.35 9.89
C SER A 1081 13.13 -34.63 8.49
N ILE A 1082 12.34 -35.32 7.66
CA ILE A 1082 12.69 -35.65 6.27
C ILE A 1082 12.88 -34.37 5.42
N ALA A 1083 12.06 -33.34 5.63
CA ALA A 1083 12.17 -32.06 4.91
C ALA A 1083 13.47 -31.32 5.28
N ALA A 1084 13.86 -31.28 6.55
CA ALA A 1084 15.11 -30.67 7.00
C ALA A 1084 16.35 -31.43 6.48
N ARG A 1085 16.29 -32.78 6.45
CA ARG A 1085 17.34 -33.61 5.82
C ARG A 1085 17.44 -33.43 4.31
N LEU A 1086 16.33 -33.19 3.61
CA LEU A 1086 16.31 -32.92 2.17
C LEU A 1086 16.91 -31.53 1.85
N VAL A 1087 16.63 -30.52 2.68
CA VAL A 1087 17.29 -29.21 2.62
C VAL A 1087 18.80 -29.33 2.90
N GLY A 1088 19.19 -30.13 3.90
CA GLY A 1088 20.61 -30.44 4.19
C GLY A 1088 21.34 -31.18 3.06
N LYS A 1089 20.69 -32.15 2.40
CA LYS A 1089 21.25 -32.86 1.24
C LYS A 1089 21.40 -31.96 0.01
N GLY A 1090 20.55 -30.95 -0.15
CA GLY A 1090 20.65 -29.94 -1.22
C GLY A 1090 21.85 -29.00 -1.03
N LEU A 1091 22.18 -28.64 0.22
CA LEU A 1091 23.33 -27.81 0.57
C LEU A 1091 24.68 -28.48 0.27
N LYS A 1092 24.75 -29.82 0.37
CA LYS A 1092 25.97 -30.61 0.09
C LYS A 1092 26.34 -30.68 -1.40
N LYS A 1093 25.47 -30.21 -2.29
CA LYS A 1093 25.68 -30.17 -3.75
C LYS A 1093 26.13 -28.79 -4.25
N TRP A 1094 26.19 -27.79 -3.37
CA TRP A 1094 26.49 -26.39 -3.68
C TRP A 1094 27.64 -25.78 -2.85
N LEU A 1095 28.08 -26.48 -1.80
CA LEU A 1095 29.43 -26.40 -1.21
C LEU A 1095 30.31 -27.43 -1.92
#